data_AF-Q0U279-F1
#
_entry.id   AF-Q0U279-F1
#
_cell.length_a   1.000
_cell.length_b   1.000
_cell.length_c   1.000
_cell.angle_alpha   90.00
_cell.angle_beta   90.00
_cell.angle_gamma   90.00
#
_symmetry.space_group_name_H-M   'P 1'
#
loop_
_entity.id
_entity.type
_entity.pdbx_description
1 polymer ?
#
loop_
_entity_poly.entity_id
_entity_poly.type
_entity_poly.pdbx_seq_one_letter_code
_entity_poly.pdbx_strand_id
1 'polypeptide(L)'
;MTTGGTLPSTGSRSSSPANPTSTKPLLHRLYTSHTLSTWNSRTFEFGAVIFLAAIFPGTLFFASCYALFRSLAAAVLGSWIGTFVDRKDRLDVVRQSIVWQRLSVAGSCIVLLAMLGHGAEERGLVTYALFTLSVILACVEKLAYVANTVAVERDWIIVVSDSLKTDRQDLNSMMRRIDLLCKLVAPVGIGLLDGYSTKIAILVVFAQNAVSVAIEYWAIKQVYDAIPELGNSKASETSQDRVTPLSTTTTTTTPTTKSPVSLLAPYKSYIQNPAFLASFALSLLYLTVLSFASQMTTYLLTLGFTSTHVSLMRLVSVILELSATCAAPYLMSRIGAVRSGLWFVNEQLISIALAIGLWLYYIDKPLIAGAVLVSGVAFSRLGLWGFDLSVQFLVQDAAPEASRGSFSAIEMSLQNVFELLSFATTMVWYRPEDFQVPIFISAGAIATSAACFAGFPSTMSSMRNAVQRRNHKERAQPVEREKWGLLEKRKDYKLRAADHKQKKQKLKLLSEKARDRNPDEFSFKMLSSKVDKQGRKVADRGNTALSVDVVKLLKTQDAGYIRTMLQMVRKEREELEQKLVLEADEVRALKDGSRAEQSKHRVYVEDEEQQQTFDPDSWFGRGQDMPNQISHAEEPQFEGYSDDDDEEEPAARPKTMSKKQIEAQELAKKEKRAFNKTRDQAQSRTAYKLEMIKKREKELAAAENELELQRAKMSSTVGGVNKNGVKFKVRERKR
;
A
#
# COMPACT_ATOMS: atom_id res chain seq x y z
N MET A 1 42.51 5.48 -70.07
CA MET A 1 41.64 6.30 -70.94
C MET A 1 40.21 5.87 -70.66
N THR A 2 39.50 6.57 -69.76
CA THR A 2 38.48 7.61 -70.09
C THR A 2 37.28 6.98 -70.80
N THR A 3 36.11 6.81 -70.18
CA THR A 3 35.06 7.83 -69.89
C THR A 3 33.86 7.05 -69.32
N GLY A 4 33.02 7.53 -68.40
CA GLY A 4 32.27 8.79 -68.39
C GLY A 4 30.79 8.46 -68.66
N GLY A 5 29.93 8.57 -67.64
CA GLY A 5 28.59 7.98 -67.62
C GLY A 5 27.43 8.80 -68.23
N THR A 6 26.21 8.30 -67.98
CA THR A 6 24.95 9.07 -67.83
C THR A 6 23.83 8.11 -67.40
N LEU A 7 23.28 8.34 -66.20
CA LEU A 7 22.02 7.75 -65.70
C LEU A 7 20.89 8.78 -65.90
N PRO A 8 19.65 8.37 -66.22
CA PRO A 8 18.52 9.29 -66.31
C PRO A 8 17.96 9.62 -64.92
N SER A 9 17.67 10.90 -64.72
CA SER A 9 17.11 11.51 -63.51
C SER A 9 15.68 11.04 -63.23
N THR A 10 15.46 10.36 -62.11
CA THR A 10 14.14 10.24 -61.49
C THR A 10 13.91 11.43 -60.57
N GLY A 11 12.95 12.29 -60.93
CA GLY A 11 12.53 13.42 -60.11
C GLY A 11 11.98 12.95 -58.76
N SER A 12 12.70 13.27 -57.69
CA SER A 12 12.19 13.19 -56.33
C SER A 12 11.19 14.32 -56.12
N ARG A 13 9.91 13.97 -55.95
CA ARG A 13 8.94 14.87 -55.31
C ARG A 13 9.42 15.09 -53.88
N SER A 14 9.97 16.27 -53.63
CA SER A 14 10.25 16.77 -52.29
C SER A 14 8.95 16.80 -51.49
N SER A 15 8.81 15.89 -50.53
CA SER A 15 7.84 16.02 -49.45
C SER A 15 8.21 17.25 -48.63
N SER A 16 7.40 18.31 -48.73
CA SER A 16 7.51 19.47 -47.84
C SER A 16 7.50 19.00 -46.37
N PRO A 17 8.37 19.52 -45.50
CA PRO A 17 8.28 19.23 -44.07
C PRO A 17 6.96 19.83 -43.56
N ALA A 18 6.10 19.00 -42.99
CA ALA A 18 4.90 19.47 -42.30
C ALA A 18 5.31 20.47 -41.21
N ASN A 19 4.65 21.63 -41.19
CA ASN A 19 4.81 22.61 -40.12
C ASN A 19 4.67 21.94 -38.75
N PRO A 20 5.49 22.28 -37.75
CA PRO A 20 5.31 21.78 -36.39
C PRO A 20 3.98 22.32 -35.86
N THR A 21 2.92 21.53 -36.00
CA THR A 21 1.64 21.79 -35.35
C THR A 21 1.91 21.91 -33.86
N SER A 22 1.55 23.05 -33.27
CA SER A 22 1.64 23.24 -31.82
C SER A 22 0.95 22.06 -31.13
N THR A 23 1.70 21.30 -30.34
CA THR A 23 1.27 20.05 -29.69
C THR A 23 0.09 20.28 -28.74
N LYS A 24 0.07 21.44 -28.07
CA LYS A 24 -0.90 21.79 -27.03
C LYS A 24 -2.36 21.92 -27.53
N PRO A 25 -2.67 22.67 -28.60
CA PRO A 25 -4.05 22.79 -29.10
C PRO A 25 -4.63 21.47 -29.62
N LEU A 26 -3.81 20.58 -30.19
CA LEU A 26 -4.23 19.25 -30.62
C LEU A 26 -4.64 18.37 -29.43
N LEU A 27 -3.78 18.31 -28.41
CA LEU A 27 -4.09 17.61 -27.16
C LEU A 27 -5.35 18.17 -26.49
N HIS A 28 -5.50 19.49 -26.46
CA HIS A 28 -6.70 20.11 -25.90
C HIS A 28 -7.97 19.69 -26.64
N ARG A 29 -7.93 19.51 -27.97
CA ARG A 29 -9.09 19.03 -28.75
C ARG A 29 -9.42 17.58 -28.45
N LEU A 30 -8.41 16.72 -28.33
CA LEU A 30 -8.59 15.33 -27.88
C LEU A 30 -9.22 15.29 -26.48
N TYR A 31 -8.69 16.08 -25.55
CA TYR A 31 -9.19 16.19 -24.18
C TYR A 31 -10.61 16.76 -24.13
N THR A 32 -10.93 17.75 -24.95
CA THR A 32 -12.27 18.33 -25.05
C THR A 32 -13.27 17.28 -25.53
N SER A 33 -12.91 16.52 -26.57
CA SER A 33 -13.77 15.47 -27.08
C SER A 33 -13.99 14.35 -26.07
N HIS A 34 -12.93 13.92 -25.37
CA HIS A 34 -13.04 12.90 -24.32
C HIS A 34 -13.89 13.41 -23.15
N THR A 35 -13.67 14.65 -22.73
CA THR A 35 -14.45 15.30 -21.66
C THR A 35 -15.93 15.34 -21.99
N LEU A 36 -16.30 15.79 -23.20
CA LEU A 36 -17.70 15.84 -23.61
C LEU A 36 -18.32 14.44 -23.70
N SER A 37 -17.57 13.46 -24.20
CA SER A 37 -18.03 12.07 -24.29
C SER A 37 -18.31 11.46 -22.91
N THR A 38 -17.32 11.54 -22.01
CA THR A 38 -17.45 11.02 -20.65
C THR A 38 -18.47 11.79 -19.82
N TRP A 39 -18.51 13.13 -19.93
CA TRP A 39 -19.51 13.96 -19.25
C TRP A 39 -20.92 13.52 -19.63
N ASN A 40 -21.24 13.47 -20.93
CA ASN A 40 -22.57 13.08 -21.39
C ASN A 40 -22.96 11.67 -20.94
N SER A 41 -22.06 10.69 -21.04
CA SER A 41 -22.37 9.32 -20.61
C SER A 41 -22.64 9.26 -19.10
N ARG A 42 -21.85 9.96 -18.27
CA ARG A 42 -22.05 9.99 -16.81
C ARG A 42 -23.32 10.76 -16.40
N THR A 43 -23.62 11.87 -17.07
CA THR A 43 -24.87 12.62 -16.88
C THR A 43 -26.07 11.73 -17.19
N PHE A 44 -26.06 11.04 -18.34
CA PHE A 44 -27.18 10.18 -18.74
C PHE A 44 -27.28 8.91 -17.90
N GLU A 45 -26.16 8.28 -17.54
CA GLU A 45 -26.12 7.08 -16.68
C GLU A 45 -26.79 7.32 -15.33
N PHE A 46 -26.47 8.44 -14.67
CA PHE A 46 -27.12 8.80 -13.41
C PHE A 46 -28.53 9.37 -13.61
N GLY A 47 -28.70 10.23 -14.63
CA GLY A 47 -29.97 10.83 -15.00
C GLY A 47 -31.05 9.79 -15.26
N ALA A 48 -30.77 8.76 -16.05
CA ALA A 48 -31.72 7.70 -16.36
C ALA A 48 -32.27 6.99 -15.11
N VAL A 49 -31.42 6.78 -14.09
CA VAL A 49 -31.86 6.17 -12.82
C VAL A 49 -32.87 7.08 -12.10
N ILE A 50 -32.54 8.37 -11.93
CA ILE A 50 -33.42 9.30 -11.22
C ILE A 50 -34.72 9.57 -12.03
N PHE A 51 -34.64 9.63 -13.36
CA PHE A 51 -35.81 9.79 -14.23
C PHE A 51 -36.73 8.58 -14.16
N LEU A 52 -36.19 7.35 -14.19
CA LEU A 52 -36.99 6.13 -14.04
C LEU A 52 -37.63 6.04 -12.65
N ALA A 53 -36.93 6.47 -11.59
CA ALA A 53 -37.50 6.54 -10.25
C ALA A 53 -38.64 7.57 -10.14
N ALA A 54 -38.55 8.69 -10.86
CA ALA A 54 -39.63 9.67 -10.96
C ALA A 54 -40.83 9.16 -11.77
N ILE A 55 -40.59 8.38 -12.85
CA ILE A 55 -41.64 7.80 -13.69
C ILE A 55 -42.36 6.64 -12.99
N PHE A 56 -41.61 5.76 -12.30
CA PHE A 56 -42.13 4.61 -11.56
C PHE A 56 -41.81 4.71 -10.06
N PRO A 57 -42.48 5.62 -9.33
CA PRO A 57 -42.26 5.78 -7.90
C PRO A 57 -42.69 4.53 -7.12
N GLY A 58 -42.02 4.28 -6.00
CA GLY A 58 -42.39 3.21 -5.05
C GLY A 58 -41.93 1.80 -5.44
N THR A 59 -41.08 1.66 -6.46
CA THR A 59 -40.52 0.36 -6.85
C THR A 59 -39.07 0.48 -7.33
N LEU A 60 -38.26 -0.54 -7.03
CA LEU A 60 -36.90 -0.68 -7.53
C LEU A 60 -36.83 -1.44 -8.86
N PHE A 61 -37.92 -2.10 -9.27
CA PHE A 61 -37.91 -3.07 -10.36
C PHE A 61 -37.38 -2.49 -11.67
N PHE A 62 -37.89 -1.34 -12.11
CA PHE A 62 -37.55 -0.76 -13.41
C PHE A 62 -36.12 -0.24 -13.46
N ALA A 63 -35.63 0.39 -12.38
CA ALA A 63 -34.26 0.85 -12.29
C ALA A 63 -33.27 -0.32 -12.28
N SER A 64 -33.57 -1.38 -11.51
CA SER A 64 -32.73 -2.57 -11.45
C SER A 64 -32.75 -3.37 -12.75
N CYS A 65 -33.91 -3.49 -13.41
CA CYS A 65 -34.05 -4.11 -14.72
C CYS A 65 -33.23 -3.36 -15.78
N TYR A 66 -33.36 -2.03 -15.81
CA TYR A 66 -32.58 -1.18 -16.70
C TYR A 66 -31.07 -1.36 -16.49
N ALA A 67 -30.60 -1.32 -15.24
CA ALA A 67 -29.20 -1.50 -14.92
C ALA A 67 -28.68 -2.91 -15.25
N LEU A 68 -29.48 -3.96 -14.96
CA LEU A 68 -29.13 -5.34 -15.26
C LEU A 68 -28.89 -5.55 -16.76
N PHE A 69 -29.86 -5.19 -17.61
CA PHE A 69 -29.74 -5.42 -19.05
C PHE A 69 -28.62 -4.58 -19.67
N ARG A 70 -28.44 -3.34 -19.21
CA ARG A 70 -27.34 -2.47 -19.64
C ARG A 70 -25.97 -3.06 -19.29
N SER A 71 -25.78 -3.55 -18.07
CA SER A 71 -24.52 -4.20 -17.66
C SER A 71 -24.33 -5.57 -18.33
N LEU A 72 -25.40 -6.34 -18.51
CA LEU A 72 -25.35 -7.63 -19.21
C LEU A 72 -24.95 -7.47 -20.67
N ALA A 73 -25.49 -6.47 -21.37
CA ALA A 73 -25.11 -6.16 -22.75
C ALA A 73 -23.61 -5.86 -22.85
N ALA A 74 -23.07 -5.03 -21.96
CA ALA A 74 -21.65 -4.74 -21.91
C ALA A 74 -20.79 -5.98 -21.61
N ALA A 75 -21.23 -6.83 -20.68
CA ALA A 75 -20.51 -8.06 -20.31
C ALA A 75 -20.48 -9.08 -21.45
N VAL A 76 -21.61 -9.29 -22.14
CA VAL A 76 -21.73 -10.31 -23.21
C VAL A 76 -21.13 -9.83 -24.54
N LEU A 77 -21.35 -8.56 -24.91
CA LEU A 77 -20.94 -8.02 -26.21
C LEU A 77 -19.63 -7.24 -26.14
N GLY A 78 -19.03 -7.08 -24.96
CA GLY A 78 -17.77 -6.36 -24.73
C GLY A 78 -16.57 -6.94 -25.52
N SER A 79 -16.47 -8.27 -25.62
CA SER A 79 -15.42 -8.90 -26.42
C SER A 79 -15.64 -8.67 -27.92
N TRP A 80 -16.89 -8.78 -28.38
CA TRP A 80 -17.23 -8.54 -29.78
C TRP A 80 -16.94 -7.09 -30.19
N ILE A 81 -17.31 -6.10 -29.35
CA ILE A 81 -17.06 -4.70 -29.66
C ILE A 81 -15.56 -4.38 -29.72
N GLY A 82 -14.73 -5.00 -28.87
CA GLY A 82 -13.27 -4.89 -28.97
C GLY A 82 -12.74 -5.38 -30.32
N THR A 83 -13.14 -6.59 -30.73
CA THR A 83 -12.73 -7.12 -32.05
C THR A 83 -13.26 -6.29 -33.23
N PHE A 84 -14.40 -5.62 -33.07
CA PHE A 84 -14.96 -4.72 -34.07
C PHE A 84 -14.13 -3.43 -34.20
N VAL A 85 -13.73 -2.84 -33.07
CA VAL A 85 -12.83 -1.67 -33.00
C VAL A 85 -11.46 -1.98 -33.62
N ASP A 86 -10.97 -3.21 -33.47
CA ASP A 86 -9.68 -3.63 -34.02
C ASP A 86 -9.68 -3.83 -35.54
N ARG A 87 -10.82 -4.18 -36.14
CA ARG A 87 -10.92 -4.53 -37.57
C ARG A 87 -11.23 -3.35 -38.49
N LYS A 88 -11.87 -2.30 -37.97
CA LYS A 88 -12.33 -1.16 -38.76
C LYS A 88 -11.38 0.02 -38.70
N ASP A 89 -11.54 0.93 -39.66
CA ASP A 89 -10.76 2.17 -39.70
C ASP A 89 -10.98 3.02 -38.45
N ARG A 90 -9.88 3.52 -37.89
CA ARG A 90 -9.83 4.23 -36.61
C ARG A 90 -10.83 5.39 -36.55
N LEU A 91 -10.91 6.19 -37.61
CA LEU A 91 -11.80 7.35 -37.69
C LEU A 91 -13.27 6.97 -37.75
N ASP A 92 -13.61 5.94 -38.55
CA ASP A 92 -14.98 5.50 -38.72
C ASP A 92 -15.51 4.87 -37.44
N VAL A 93 -14.68 4.08 -36.74
CA VAL A 93 -15.05 3.50 -35.45
C VAL A 93 -15.43 4.59 -34.45
N VAL A 94 -14.56 5.60 -34.27
CA VAL A 94 -14.79 6.68 -33.30
C VAL A 94 -15.99 7.54 -33.68
N ARG A 95 -16.15 7.88 -34.97
CA ARG A 95 -17.31 8.65 -35.45
C ARG A 95 -18.61 7.90 -35.25
N GLN A 96 -18.64 6.62 -35.61
CA GLN A 96 -19.85 5.80 -35.47
C GLN A 96 -20.18 5.57 -33.99
N SER A 97 -19.18 5.34 -33.12
CA SER A 97 -19.44 5.20 -31.69
C SER A 97 -20.06 6.48 -31.10
N ILE A 98 -19.58 7.66 -31.49
CA ILE A 98 -20.17 8.93 -31.04
C ILE A 98 -21.60 9.08 -31.55
N VAL A 99 -21.85 8.85 -32.84
CA VAL A 99 -23.19 8.99 -33.43
C VAL A 99 -24.19 8.03 -32.78
N TRP A 100 -23.84 6.75 -32.64
CA TRP A 100 -24.72 5.76 -32.01
C TRP A 100 -24.97 6.04 -30.54
N GLN A 101 -23.97 6.53 -29.82
CA GLN A 101 -24.15 6.96 -28.43
C GLN A 101 -25.12 8.15 -28.35
N ARG A 102 -25.00 9.14 -29.23
CA ARG A 102 -25.79 10.38 -29.18
C ARG A 102 -27.23 10.12 -29.64
N LEU A 103 -27.43 9.34 -30.71
CA LEU A 103 -28.77 8.96 -31.18
C LEU A 103 -29.54 8.14 -30.13
N SER A 104 -28.87 7.20 -29.46
CA SER A 104 -29.50 6.38 -28.42
C SER A 104 -29.89 7.21 -27.19
N VAL A 105 -29.06 8.16 -26.75
CA VAL A 105 -29.42 9.11 -25.67
C VAL A 105 -30.59 10.00 -26.09
N ALA A 106 -30.55 10.59 -27.29
CA ALA A 106 -31.60 11.46 -27.78
C ALA A 106 -32.96 10.73 -27.89
N GLY A 107 -32.95 9.51 -28.44
CA GLY A 107 -34.12 8.64 -28.47
C GLY A 107 -34.62 8.29 -27.07
N SER A 108 -33.71 8.00 -26.14
CA SER A 108 -34.07 7.71 -24.74
C SER A 108 -34.73 8.91 -24.07
N CYS A 109 -34.23 10.12 -24.27
CA CYS A 109 -34.87 11.34 -23.74
C CYS A 109 -36.29 11.53 -24.27
N ILE A 110 -36.52 11.31 -25.58
CA ILE A 110 -37.87 11.40 -26.18
C ILE A 110 -38.81 10.37 -25.56
N VAL A 111 -38.34 9.12 -25.43
CA VAL A 111 -39.10 8.03 -24.81
C VAL A 111 -39.41 8.31 -23.34
N LEU A 112 -38.44 8.81 -22.57
CA LEU A 112 -38.62 9.18 -21.16
C LEU A 112 -39.58 10.36 -20.98
N LEU A 113 -39.52 11.37 -21.86
CA LEU A 113 -40.50 12.47 -21.86
C LEU A 113 -41.91 11.98 -22.20
N ALA A 114 -42.04 11.07 -23.17
CA ALA A 114 -43.32 10.44 -23.50
C ALA A 114 -43.87 9.65 -22.31
N MET A 115 -43.03 8.84 -21.65
CA MET A 115 -43.42 8.09 -20.44
C MET A 115 -43.81 8.99 -19.27
N LEU A 116 -43.11 10.13 -19.09
CA LEU A 116 -43.43 11.10 -18.05
C LEU A 116 -44.71 11.90 -18.34
N GLY A 117 -45.09 12.01 -19.61
CA GLY A 117 -46.33 12.67 -20.06
C GLY A 117 -47.58 11.81 -19.93
N HIS A 118 -47.46 10.48 -20.05
CA HIS A 118 -48.57 9.56 -19.78
C HIS A 118 -48.78 9.49 -18.25
N GLY A 119 -49.92 10.00 -17.78
CA GLY A 119 -50.25 10.05 -16.35
C GLY A 119 -50.25 8.67 -15.68
N ALA A 120 -50.22 8.63 -14.34
CA ALA A 120 -50.14 7.39 -13.57
C ALA A 120 -51.33 6.43 -13.78
N GLU A 121 -52.50 6.95 -14.21
CA GLU A 121 -53.71 6.17 -14.47
C GLU A 121 -53.74 5.46 -15.83
N GLU A 122 -52.93 5.89 -16.81
CA GLU A 122 -52.85 5.27 -18.15
C GLU A 122 -51.63 4.33 -18.32
N ARG A 123 -51.14 3.74 -17.23
CA ARG A 123 -50.03 2.77 -17.27
C ARG A 123 -50.50 1.45 -17.88
N GLY A 124 -50.63 1.42 -19.20
CA GLY A 124 -50.98 0.25 -20.01
C GLY A 124 -49.77 -0.37 -20.71
N LEU A 125 -50.05 -1.23 -21.69
CA LEU A 125 -49.04 -1.90 -22.53
C LEU A 125 -48.06 -0.94 -23.20
N VAL A 126 -48.50 0.28 -23.53
CA VAL A 126 -47.68 1.31 -24.19
C VAL A 126 -46.53 1.77 -23.29
N THR A 127 -46.78 2.02 -22.00
CA THR A 127 -45.73 2.45 -21.06
C THR A 127 -44.67 1.37 -20.88
N TYR A 128 -45.08 0.10 -20.81
CA TYR A 128 -44.14 -1.02 -20.75
C TYR A 128 -43.34 -1.20 -22.03
N ALA A 129 -43.97 -1.04 -23.20
CA ALA A 129 -43.27 -1.07 -24.49
C ALA A 129 -42.25 0.07 -24.62
N LEU A 130 -42.60 1.28 -24.18
CA LEU A 130 -41.69 2.43 -24.12
C LEU A 130 -40.54 2.18 -23.14
N PHE A 131 -40.80 1.56 -21.99
CA PHE A 131 -39.74 1.14 -21.07
C PHE A 131 -38.81 0.10 -21.70
N THR A 132 -39.33 -0.92 -22.38
CA THR A 132 -38.49 -1.90 -23.09
C THR A 132 -37.63 -1.23 -24.15
N LEU A 133 -38.19 -0.27 -24.89
CA LEU A 133 -37.45 0.52 -25.87
C LEU A 133 -36.34 1.34 -25.21
N SER A 134 -36.59 1.97 -24.06
CA SER A 134 -35.56 2.73 -23.34
C SER A 134 -34.42 1.84 -22.83
N VAL A 135 -34.71 0.61 -22.40
CA VAL A 135 -33.70 -0.38 -22.02
C VAL A 135 -32.83 -0.77 -23.23
N ILE A 136 -33.44 -1.04 -24.40
CA ILE A 136 -32.70 -1.36 -25.63
C ILE A 136 -31.79 -0.20 -26.03
N LEU A 137 -32.30 1.03 -26.01
CA LEU A 137 -31.51 2.22 -26.33
C LEU A 137 -30.35 2.41 -25.33
N ALA A 138 -30.57 2.12 -24.05
CA ALA A 138 -29.52 2.17 -23.04
C ALA A 138 -28.42 1.12 -23.26
N CYS A 139 -28.76 -0.07 -23.75
CA CYS A 139 -27.77 -1.07 -24.15
C CYS A 139 -26.93 -0.56 -25.33
N VAL A 140 -27.56 0.04 -26.34
CA VAL A 140 -26.86 0.64 -27.48
C VAL A 140 -25.93 1.78 -27.04
N GLU A 141 -26.40 2.68 -26.16
CA GLU A 141 -25.58 3.75 -25.61
C GLU A 141 -24.37 3.20 -24.87
N LYS A 142 -24.57 2.18 -24.01
CA LYS A 142 -23.47 1.58 -23.23
C LYS A 142 -22.41 0.95 -24.12
N LEU A 143 -22.82 0.21 -25.16
CA LEU A 143 -21.91 -0.43 -26.09
C LEU A 143 -21.15 0.59 -26.94
N ALA A 144 -21.84 1.63 -27.40
CA ALA A 144 -21.23 2.74 -28.14
C ALA A 144 -20.21 3.50 -27.27
N TYR A 145 -20.52 3.75 -26.00
CA TYR A 145 -19.56 4.33 -25.05
C TYR A 145 -18.33 3.44 -24.85
N VAL A 146 -18.52 2.13 -24.62
CA VAL A 146 -17.40 1.17 -24.48
C VAL A 146 -16.53 1.15 -25.75
N ALA A 147 -17.14 1.16 -26.94
CA ALA A 147 -16.41 1.24 -28.21
C ALA A 147 -15.57 2.51 -28.30
N ASN A 148 -16.15 3.67 -27.94
CA ASN A 148 -15.47 4.96 -27.96
C ASN A 148 -14.27 4.98 -26.99
N THR A 149 -14.47 4.50 -25.75
CA THR A 149 -13.41 4.42 -24.74
C THR A 149 -12.28 3.51 -25.19
N VAL A 150 -12.57 2.33 -25.73
CA VAL A 150 -11.53 1.41 -26.22
C VAL A 150 -10.79 2.02 -27.40
N ALA A 151 -11.50 2.60 -28.37
CA ALA A 151 -10.86 3.21 -29.54
C ALA A 151 -9.98 4.42 -29.17
N VAL A 152 -10.44 5.28 -28.26
CA VAL A 152 -9.69 6.49 -27.89
C VAL A 152 -8.57 6.16 -26.89
N GLU A 153 -8.90 5.54 -25.75
CA GLU A 153 -7.95 5.37 -24.64
C GLU A 153 -6.90 4.29 -24.88
N ARG A 154 -7.25 3.23 -25.64
CA ARG A 154 -6.36 2.08 -25.83
C ARG A 154 -5.64 2.05 -27.17
N ASP A 155 -6.15 2.75 -28.19
CA ASP A 155 -5.56 2.78 -29.53
C ASP A 155 -5.08 4.20 -29.88
N TRP A 156 -5.96 5.20 -29.95
CA TRP A 156 -5.58 6.55 -30.39
C TRP A 156 -4.54 7.22 -29.50
N ILE A 157 -4.61 7.09 -28.17
CA ILE A 157 -3.63 7.71 -27.27
C ILE A 157 -2.20 7.22 -27.56
N ILE A 158 -2.04 5.95 -27.92
CA ILE A 158 -0.72 5.37 -28.23
C ILE A 158 -0.16 6.05 -29.49
N VAL A 159 -0.96 6.08 -30.56
CA VAL A 159 -0.55 6.71 -31.83
C VAL A 159 -0.28 8.20 -31.65
N VAL A 160 -1.18 8.92 -30.98
CA VAL A 160 -1.04 10.36 -30.72
C VAL A 160 0.20 10.67 -29.89
N SER A 161 0.51 9.84 -28.89
CA SER A 161 1.72 9.97 -28.07
C SER A 161 2.99 9.81 -28.90
N ASP A 162 3.02 8.81 -29.78
CA ASP A 162 4.18 8.49 -30.61
C ASP A 162 4.42 9.59 -31.66
N SER A 163 3.37 10.04 -32.36
CA SER A 163 3.46 11.12 -33.35
C SER A 163 3.87 12.45 -32.72
N LEU A 164 3.35 12.77 -31.53
CA LEU A 164 3.61 14.05 -30.84
C LEU A 164 4.82 14.00 -29.90
N LYS A 165 5.50 12.85 -29.77
CA LYS A 165 6.60 12.59 -28.82
C LYS A 165 6.29 13.06 -27.39
N THR A 166 5.03 12.90 -26.97
CA THR A 166 4.56 13.26 -25.63
C THR A 166 4.52 12.00 -24.78
N ASP A 167 4.82 12.10 -23.48
CA ASP A 167 4.79 10.94 -22.59
C ASP A 167 3.38 10.31 -22.51
N ARG A 168 3.31 8.99 -22.70
CA ARG A 168 2.07 8.21 -22.61
C ARG A 168 1.47 8.29 -21.21
N GLN A 169 2.32 8.37 -20.17
CA GLN A 169 1.87 8.45 -18.78
C GLN A 169 1.13 9.76 -18.52
N ASP A 170 1.65 10.89 -19.02
CA ASP A 170 1.00 12.19 -18.90
C ASP A 170 -0.37 12.21 -19.58
N LEU A 171 -0.47 11.72 -20.82
CA LEU A 171 -1.73 11.63 -21.56
C LEU A 171 -2.76 10.76 -20.84
N ASN A 172 -2.35 9.56 -20.42
CA ASN A 172 -3.22 8.62 -19.71
C ASN A 172 -3.65 9.17 -18.33
N SER A 173 -2.76 9.88 -17.63
CA SER A 173 -3.10 10.52 -16.36
C SER A 173 -4.13 11.63 -16.54
N MET A 174 -4.04 12.41 -17.62
CA MET A 174 -5.00 13.46 -17.94
C MET A 174 -6.37 12.89 -18.32
N MET A 175 -6.43 11.81 -19.09
CA MET A 175 -7.69 11.08 -19.36
C MET A 175 -8.34 10.64 -18.05
N ARG A 176 -7.57 10.00 -17.17
CA ARG A 176 -8.08 9.51 -15.90
C ARG A 176 -8.59 10.63 -15.01
N ARG A 177 -7.91 11.79 -15.00
CA ARG A 177 -8.38 12.98 -14.27
C ARG A 177 -9.72 13.48 -14.79
N ILE A 178 -9.88 13.55 -16.12
CA ILE A 178 -11.15 13.93 -16.76
C ILE A 178 -12.27 12.98 -16.35
N ASP A 179 -12.02 11.66 -16.36
CA ASP A 179 -13.02 10.66 -15.98
C ASP A 179 -13.45 10.81 -14.53
N LEU A 180 -12.49 11.02 -13.62
CA LEU A 180 -12.76 11.20 -12.20
C LEU A 180 -13.54 12.50 -11.93
N LEU A 181 -13.19 13.59 -12.62
CA LEU A 181 -13.91 14.86 -12.53
C LEU A 181 -15.35 14.71 -13.05
N CYS A 182 -15.56 14.04 -14.17
CA CYS A 182 -16.89 13.78 -14.71
C CYS A 182 -17.71 12.87 -13.78
N LYS A 183 -17.10 11.82 -13.21
CA LYS A 183 -17.74 10.92 -12.23
C LYS A 183 -18.20 11.68 -10.99
N LEU A 184 -17.47 12.73 -10.60
CA LEU A 184 -17.76 13.57 -9.43
C LEU A 184 -18.84 14.61 -9.71
N VAL A 185 -18.70 15.39 -10.79
CA VAL A 185 -19.48 16.62 -11.02
C VAL A 185 -20.76 16.36 -11.83
N ALA A 186 -20.72 15.46 -12.82
CA ALA A 186 -21.87 15.25 -13.71
C ALA A 186 -23.15 14.78 -12.96
N PRO A 187 -23.07 13.84 -11.99
CA PRO A 187 -24.24 13.44 -11.19
C PRO A 187 -24.82 14.57 -10.33
N VAL A 188 -23.98 15.48 -9.83
CA VAL A 188 -24.42 16.65 -9.04
C VAL A 188 -25.16 17.65 -9.92
N GLY A 189 -24.62 17.95 -11.10
CA GLY A 189 -25.25 18.87 -12.05
C GLY A 189 -26.66 18.41 -12.44
N ILE A 190 -26.83 17.13 -12.80
CA ILE A 190 -28.15 16.61 -13.18
C ILE A 190 -29.08 16.39 -11.99
N GLY A 191 -28.55 16.03 -10.82
CA GLY A 191 -29.33 15.91 -9.59
C GLY A 191 -29.95 17.24 -9.15
N LEU A 192 -29.22 18.34 -9.29
CA LEU A 192 -29.73 19.70 -9.03
C LEU A 192 -30.84 20.10 -10.01
N LEU A 193 -30.67 19.80 -11.30
CA LEU A 193 -31.67 20.10 -12.32
C LEU A 193 -32.95 19.28 -12.13
N ASP A 194 -32.82 18.00 -11.82
CA ASP A 194 -33.96 17.11 -11.55
C ASP A 194 -34.70 17.53 -10.27
N GLY A 195 -33.97 17.95 -9.24
CA GLY A 195 -34.55 18.48 -8.01
C GLY A 195 -35.39 19.74 -8.22
N TYR A 196 -35.16 20.49 -9.30
CA TYR A 196 -36.04 21.58 -9.75
C TYR A 196 -37.18 21.06 -10.62
N SER A 197 -36.88 20.31 -11.67
CA SER A 197 -37.89 19.64 -12.51
C SER A 197 -37.29 18.53 -13.35
N THR A 198 -37.82 17.31 -13.20
CA THR A 198 -37.46 16.15 -14.04
C THR A 198 -37.63 16.41 -15.54
N LYS A 199 -38.67 17.14 -15.95
CA LYS A 199 -38.89 17.50 -17.36
C LYS A 199 -37.75 18.36 -17.90
N ILE A 200 -37.33 19.37 -17.14
CA ILE A 200 -36.23 20.27 -17.52
C ILE A 200 -34.91 19.49 -17.53
N ALA A 201 -34.67 18.63 -16.55
CA ALA A 201 -33.48 17.79 -16.51
C ALA A 201 -33.35 16.91 -17.77
N ILE A 202 -34.43 16.25 -18.21
CA ILE A 202 -34.42 15.44 -19.43
C ILE A 202 -34.17 16.31 -20.68
N LEU A 203 -34.79 17.50 -20.76
CA LEU A 203 -34.58 18.44 -21.87
C LEU A 203 -33.15 18.98 -21.93
N VAL A 204 -32.54 19.26 -20.77
CA VAL A 204 -31.13 19.69 -20.69
C VAL A 204 -30.23 18.57 -21.17
N VAL A 205 -30.47 17.31 -20.78
CA VAL A 205 -29.70 16.15 -21.29
C VAL A 205 -29.84 16.02 -22.81
N PHE A 206 -31.06 16.16 -23.33
CA PHE A 206 -31.32 16.14 -24.78
C PHE A 206 -30.55 17.25 -25.52
N ALA A 207 -30.64 18.49 -25.03
CA ALA A 207 -29.98 19.64 -25.61
C ALA A 207 -28.45 19.54 -25.53
N GLN A 208 -27.91 19.16 -24.35
CA GLN A 208 -26.48 18.93 -24.14
C GLN A 208 -25.93 17.91 -25.14
N ASN A 209 -26.66 16.81 -25.33
CA ASN A 209 -26.29 15.74 -26.25
C ASN A 209 -26.33 16.20 -27.72
N ALA A 210 -27.28 17.05 -28.12
CA ALA A 210 -27.35 17.60 -29.47
C ALA A 210 -26.19 18.57 -29.77
N VAL A 211 -25.87 19.46 -28.83
CA VAL A 211 -24.78 20.45 -28.98
C VAL A 211 -23.42 19.77 -28.98
N SER A 212 -23.21 18.74 -28.14
CA SER A 212 -21.91 18.08 -28.01
C SER A 212 -21.50 17.29 -29.26
N VAL A 213 -22.44 16.73 -30.05
CA VAL A 213 -22.10 15.99 -31.29
C VAL A 213 -21.24 16.86 -32.19
N ALA A 214 -21.69 18.08 -32.48
CA ALA A 214 -21.03 18.96 -33.44
C ALA A 214 -19.60 19.30 -33.00
N ILE A 215 -19.43 19.57 -31.71
CA ILE A 215 -18.13 19.92 -31.11
C ILE A 215 -17.19 18.70 -31.12
N GLU A 216 -17.66 17.53 -30.68
CA GLU A 216 -16.87 16.29 -30.64
C GLU A 216 -16.44 15.87 -32.05
N TYR A 217 -17.37 15.87 -33.01
CA TYR A 217 -17.09 15.44 -34.39
C TYR A 217 -16.07 16.36 -35.07
N TRP A 218 -16.16 17.67 -34.81
CA TRP A 218 -15.21 18.66 -35.30
C TRP A 218 -13.84 18.51 -34.62
N ALA A 219 -13.80 18.33 -33.30
CA ALA A 219 -12.55 18.18 -32.55
C ALA A 219 -11.77 16.93 -33.00
N ILE A 220 -12.44 15.79 -33.14
CA ILE A 220 -11.82 14.52 -33.55
C ILE A 220 -11.36 14.57 -35.00
N LYS A 221 -12.17 15.17 -35.89
CA LYS A 221 -11.76 15.35 -37.28
C LYS A 221 -10.44 16.12 -37.38
N GLN A 222 -10.29 17.20 -36.61
CA GLN A 222 -9.05 17.97 -36.63
C GLN A 222 -7.86 17.24 -36.02
N VAL A 223 -8.06 16.40 -34.99
CA VAL A 223 -6.99 15.56 -34.45
C VAL A 223 -6.55 14.54 -35.50
N TYR A 224 -7.49 13.92 -36.20
CA TYR A 224 -7.21 12.97 -37.27
C TYR A 224 -6.49 13.61 -38.46
N ASP A 225 -6.99 14.75 -38.96
CA ASP A 225 -6.42 15.44 -40.13
C ASP A 225 -5.00 15.96 -39.84
N ALA A 226 -4.67 16.22 -38.57
CA ALA A 226 -3.34 16.69 -38.17
C ALA A 226 -2.31 15.56 -37.93
N ILE A 227 -2.75 14.33 -37.69
CA ILE A 227 -1.88 13.20 -37.37
C ILE A 227 -2.10 12.11 -38.44
N PRO A 228 -1.32 12.12 -39.53
CA PRO A 228 -1.51 11.19 -40.65
C PRO A 228 -1.29 9.72 -40.25
N GLU A 229 -0.54 9.45 -39.19
CA GLU A 229 -0.31 8.10 -38.64
C GLU A 229 -1.60 7.44 -38.13
N LEU A 230 -2.62 8.22 -37.77
CA LEU A 230 -3.95 7.70 -37.41
C LEU A 230 -4.71 7.14 -38.63
N GLY A 231 -4.37 7.59 -39.85
CA GLY A 231 -4.97 7.14 -41.10
C GLY A 231 -4.29 5.94 -41.74
N ASN A 232 -3.15 5.49 -41.23
CA ASN A 232 -2.54 4.25 -41.68
C ASN A 232 -3.41 3.07 -41.22
N SER A 233 -3.92 2.27 -42.17
CA SER A 233 -4.70 1.09 -41.83
C SER A 233 -3.90 0.15 -40.93
N LYS A 234 -4.56 -0.37 -39.88
CA LYS A 234 -4.01 -1.33 -38.91
C LYS A 234 -3.34 -2.56 -39.56
N ALA A 235 -3.67 -2.86 -40.83
CA ALA A 235 -3.06 -3.93 -41.63
C ALA A 235 -1.58 -3.68 -42.01
N SER A 236 -1.11 -2.43 -42.04
CA SER A 236 0.25 -2.11 -42.49
C SER A 236 1.32 -2.31 -41.40
N GLU A 237 0.95 -2.24 -40.12
CA GLU A 237 1.86 -2.45 -38.98
C GLU A 237 2.19 -3.94 -38.75
N THR A 238 1.34 -4.88 -39.18
CA THR A 238 1.58 -6.33 -39.00
C THR A 238 2.72 -6.86 -39.87
N SER A 239 3.22 -6.08 -40.85
CA SER A 239 4.17 -6.57 -41.86
C SER A 239 5.64 -6.22 -41.61
N GLN A 240 5.98 -5.33 -40.66
CA GLN A 240 7.37 -4.86 -40.48
C GLN A 240 8.12 -5.39 -39.24
N ASP A 241 7.45 -6.01 -38.27
CA ASP A 241 8.11 -6.44 -37.01
C ASP A 241 8.37 -7.96 -36.89
N ARG A 242 8.44 -8.69 -38.01
CA ARG A 242 8.68 -10.15 -37.99
C ARG A 242 9.98 -10.57 -38.67
N VAL A 243 11.11 -10.12 -38.14
CA VAL A 243 12.42 -10.75 -38.40
C VAL A 243 13.17 -11.02 -37.09
N THR A 244 12.89 -12.19 -36.48
CA THR A 244 13.84 -12.92 -35.61
C THR A 244 13.58 -14.43 -35.75
N PRO A 245 14.63 -15.27 -35.88
CA PRO A 245 14.48 -16.69 -36.23
C PRO A 245 14.16 -17.57 -35.02
N LEU A 246 13.27 -18.55 -35.26
CA LEU A 246 13.23 -19.89 -34.69
C LEU A 246 13.18 -20.04 -33.15
N SER A 247 11.96 -20.26 -32.63
CA SER A 247 11.57 -21.39 -31.73
C SER A 247 10.47 -20.98 -30.75
N THR A 248 9.21 -20.91 -31.18
CA THR A 248 8.09 -21.31 -30.31
C THR A 248 6.89 -21.67 -31.17
N THR A 249 6.47 -22.92 -31.06
CA THR A 249 5.29 -23.49 -31.71
C THR A 249 4.03 -22.74 -31.29
N THR A 250 3.61 -21.76 -32.09
CA THR A 250 2.25 -21.21 -32.02
C THR A 250 1.34 -22.17 -32.77
N THR A 251 0.66 -23.06 -32.04
CA THR A 251 -0.48 -23.82 -32.57
C THR A 251 -1.62 -22.87 -32.87
N THR A 252 -1.69 -22.43 -34.12
CA THR A 252 -2.91 -21.99 -34.79
C THR A 252 -3.88 -23.17 -34.74
N THR A 253 -4.89 -23.11 -33.89
CA THR A 253 -6.00 -24.06 -33.92
C THR A 253 -7.20 -23.39 -34.58
N THR A 254 -7.55 -23.95 -35.73
CA THR A 254 -8.85 -23.89 -36.42
C THR A 254 -10.03 -23.98 -35.45
N PRO A 255 -11.22 -23.45 -35.80
CA PRO A 255 -12.42 -23.54 -34.96
C PRO A 255 -12.99 -24.96 -35.04
N THR A 256 -12.36 -25.90 -34.35
CA THR A 256 -12.95 -27.20 -34.06
C THR A 256 -13.81 -27.07 -32.81
N THR A 257 -15.02 -27.62 -32.88
CA THR A 257 -16.02 -27.70 -31.81
C THR A 257 -15.36 -28.06 -30.47
N LYS A 258 -15.23 -27.07 -29.58
CA LYS A 258 -14.56 -27.25 -28.29
C LYS A 258 -15.42 -28.13 -27.38
N SER A 259 -14.85 -29.24 -26.95
CA SER A 259 -15.36 -30.06 -25.84
C SER A 259 -15.65 -29.16 -24.62
N PRO A 260 -16.73 -29.40 -23.86
CA PRO A 260 -17.06 -28.62 -22.65
C PRO A 260 -15.93 -28.63 -21.61
N VAL A 261 -15.06 -29.65 -21.63
CA VAL A 261 -13.88 -29.76 -20.76
C VAL A 261 -12.84 -28.67 -21.06
N SER A 262 -12.75 -28.20 -22.32
CA SER A 262 -11.83 -27.13 -22.72
C SER A 262 -12.26 -25.74 -22.23
N LEU A 263 -13.53 -25.56 -21.85
CA LEU A 263 -14.03 -24.29 -21.29
C LEU A 263 -13.75 -24.16 -19.79
N LEU A 264 -13.59 -25.29 -19.09
CA LEU A 264 -13.34 -25.33 -17.63
C LEU A 264 -11.85 -25.18 -17.27
N ALA A 265 -10.94 -25.43 -18.22
CA ALA A 265 -9.50 -25.38 -17.96
C ALA A 265 -9.00 -24.00 -17.44
N PRO A 266 -9.43 -22.84 -17.98
CA PRO A 266 -9.02 -21.53 -17.46
C PRO A 266 -9.49 -21.27 -16.02
N TYR A 267 -10.71 -21.71 -15.68
CA TYR A 267 -11.25 -21.60 -14.31
C TYR A 267 -10.48 -22.47 -13.33
N LYS A 268 -10.07 -23.69 -13.76
CA LYS A 268 -9.19 -24.55 -12.95
C LYS A 268 -7.85 -23.86 -12.68
N SER A 269 -7.24 -23.26 -13.69
CA SER A 269 -5.98 -22.51 -13.54
C SER A 269 -6.14 -21.28 -12.63
N TYR A 270 -7.28 -20.60 -12.68
CA TYR A 270 -7.59 -19.49 -11.79
C TYR A 270 -7.67 -19.92 -10.33
N ILE A 271 -8.40 -21.01 -10.02
CA ILE A 271 -8.55 -21.53 -8.65
C ILE A 271 -7.21 -22.04 -8.08
N GLN A 272 -6.35 -22.60 -8.93
CA GLN A 272 -5.04 -23.11 -8.51
C GLN A 272 -4.00 -22.01 -8.29
N ASN A 273 -4.26 -20.77 -8.71
CA ASN A 273 -3.33 -19.67 -8.57
C ASN A 273 -3.21 -19.25 -7.09
N PRO A 274 -2.00 -18.98 -6.55
CA PRO A 274 -1.84 -18.49 -5.19
C PRO A 274 -2.65 -17.22 -4.87
N ALA A 275 -2.90 -16.36 -5.87
CA ALA A 275 -3.68 -15.13 -5.74
C ALA A 275 -5.20 -15.34 -5.73
N PHE A 276 -5.69 -16.57 -5.96
CA PHE A 276 -7.11 -16.89 -6.09
C PHE A 276 -7.95 -16.32 -4.94
N LEU A 277 -7.53 -16.58 -3.70
CA LEU A 277 -8.32 -16.22 -2.53
C LEU A 277 -8.49 -14.69 -2.38
N ALA A 278 -7.45 -13.93 -2.76
CA ALA A 278 -7.48 -12.47 -2.74
C ALA A 278 -8.38 -11.92 -3.87
N SER A 279 -8.24 -12.45 -5.08
CA SER A 279 -9.04 -12.08 -6.25
C SER A 279 -10.53 -12.44 -6.08
N PHE A 280 -10.82 -13.61 -5.50
CA PHE A 280 -12.17 -14.05 -5.19
C PHE A 280 -12.81 -13.19 -4.08
N ALA A 281 -12.05 -12.83 -3.03
CA ALA A 281 -12.51 -11.92 -2.00
C ALA A 281 -12.89 -10.54 -2.59
N LEU A 282 -12.07 -10.00 -3.49
CA LEU A 282 -12.40 -8.76 -4.21
C LEU A 282 -13.65 -8.92 -5.07
N SER A 283 -13.76 -10.02 -5.81
CA SER A 283 -14.92 -10.29 -6.66
C SER A 283 -16.22 -10.33 -5.86
N LEU A 284 -16.23 -10.93 -4.66
CA LEU A 284 -17.40 -10.96 -3.77
C LEU A 284 -17.91 -9.58 -3.38
N LEU A 285 -17.04 -8.56 -3.29
CA LEU A 285 -17.45 -7.20 -2.93
C LEU A 285 -18.30 -6.51 -4.00
N TYR A 286 -18.31 -7.02 -5.23
CA TYR A 286 -19.22 -6.57 -6.30
C TYR A 286 -20.65 -7.07 -6.10
N LEU A 287 -20.87 -8.09 -5.24
CA LEU A 287 -22.20 -8.53 -4.82
C LEU A 287 -22.71 -7.59 -3.72
N THR A 288 -23.00 -6.35 -4.08
CA THR A 288 -23.46 -5.34 -3.13
C THR A 288 -24.48 -4.38 -3.73
N VAL A 289 -25.55 -4.12 -2.99
CA VAL A 289 -26.47 -3.01 -3.25
C VAL A 289 -26.12 -1.77 -2.42
N LEU A 290 -25.18 -1.91 -1.48
CA LEU A 290 -24.72 -0.86 -0.57
C LEU A 290 -23.70 0.05 -1.25
N SER A 291 -24.07 0.62 -2.39
CA SER A 291 -23.28 1.56 -3.18
C SER A 291 -24.16 2.62 -3.81
N PHE A 292 -23.61 3.79 -4.17
CA PHE A 292 -24.34 4.82 -4.92
C PHE A 292 -24.57 4.43 -6.40
N ALA A 293 -24.91 3.17 -6.63
CA ALA A 293 -25.42 2.64 -7.87
C ALA A 293 -26.95 2.79 -7.95
N SER A 294 -27.52 2.33 -9.05
CA SER A 294 -28.95 2.49 -9.37
C SER A 294 -29.91 2.06 -8.26
N GLN A 295 -29.61 0.97 -7.56
CA GLN A 295 -30.49 0.36 -6.56
C GLN A 295 -30.61 1.22 -5.30
N MET A 296 -29.48 1.61 -4.71
CA MET A 296 -29.48 2.48 -3.53
C MET A 296 -30.05 3.86 -3.86
N THR A 297 -29.69 4.44 -5.01
CA THR A 297 -30.25 5.72 -5.44
C THR A 297 -31.77 5.65 -5.51
N THR A 298 -32.32 4.60 -6.12
CA THR A 298 -33.77 4.40 -6.21
C THR A 298 -34.39 4.18 -4.84
N TYR A 299 -33.77 3.37 -3.97
CA TYR A 299 -34.22 3.17 -2.60
C TYR A 299 -34.30 4.48 -1.81
N LEU A 300 -33.26 5.33 -1.88
CA LEU A 300 -33.26 6.62 -1.18
C LEU A 300 -34.36 7.55 -1.68
N LEU A 301 -34.60 7.58 -3.00
CA LEU A 301 -35.72 8.34 -3.56
C LEU A 301 -37.07 7.83 -3.03
N THR A 302 -37.22 6.51 -2.82
CA THR A 302 -38.45 5.95 -2.22
C THR A 302 -38.62 6.29 -0.74
N LEU A 303 -37.53 6.53 0.00
CA LEU A 303 -37.57 7.00 1.39
C LEU A 303 -37.92 8.50 1.54
N GLY A 304 -37.99 9.23 0.42
CA GLY A 304 -38.29 10.67 0.41
C GLY A 304 -37.06 11.58 0.30
N PHE A 305 -35.87 11.05 0.00
CA PHE A 305 -34.75 11.91 -0.39
C PHE A 305 -34.99 12.52 -1.76
N THR A 306 -34.58 13.78 -1.95
CA THR A 306 -34.57 14.41 -3.27
C THR A 306 -33.35 13.95 -4.07
N SER A 307 -33.41 14.07 -5.40
CA SER A 307 -32.27 13.79 -6.28
C SER A 307 -31.05 14.66 -5.95
N THR A 308 -31.27 15.91 -5.52
CA THR A 308 -30.22 16.77 -4.97
C THR A 308 -29.52 16.14 -3.76
N HIS A 309 -30.28 15.65 -2.77
CA HIS A 309 -29.68 15.00 -1.59
C HIS A 309 -28.82 13.79 -1.98
N VAL A 310 -29.36 12.91 -2.85
CA VAL A 310 -28.63 11.72 -3.29
C VAL A 310 -27.36 12.09 -4.04
N SER A 311 -27.40 13.13 -4.88
CA SER A 311 -26.24 13.60 -5.64
C SER A 311 -25.14 14.19 -4.74
N LEU A 312 -25.51 14.92 -3.68
CA LEU A 312 -24.56 15.46 -2.71
C LEU A 312 -23.94 14.36 -1.84
N MET A 313 -24.74 13.38 -1.40
CA MET A 313 -24.23 12.22 -0.67
C MET A 313 -23.26 11.40 -1.53
N ARG A 314 -23.57 11.24 -2.83
CA ARG A 314 -22.65 10.61 -3.79
C ARG A 314 -21.36 11.41 -3.96
N LEU A 315 -21.42 12.74 -3.97
CA LEU A 315 -20.23 13.60 -4.03
C LEU A 315 -19.27 13.29 -2.87
N VAL A 316 -19.79 13.28 -1.63
CA VAL A 316 -19.01 12.93 -0.43
C VAL A 316 -18.43 11.53 -0.54
N SER A 317 -19.23 10.56 -0.99
CA SER A 317 -18.78 9.19 -1.23
C SER A 317 -17.63 9.12 -2.22
N VAL A 318 -17.70 9.81 -3.36
CA VAL A 318 -16.62 9.80 -4.38
C VAL A 318 -15.34 10.46 -3.84
N ILE A 319 -15.44 11.49 -3.00
CA ILE A 319 -14.27 12.08 -2.33
C ILE A 319 -13.58 11.03 -1.43
N LEU A 320 -14.36 10.22 -0.69
CA LEU A 320 -13.83 9.13 0.13
C LEU A 320 -13.30 7.96 -0.71
N GLU A 321 -13.87 7.67 -1.88
CA GLU A 321 -13.30 6.73 -2.86
C GLU A 321 -11.92 7.21 -3.33
N LEU A 322 -11.79 8.51 -3.63
CA LEU A 322 -10.54 9.10 -4.11
C LEU A 322 -9.47 9.17 -3.01
N SER A 323 -9.84 9.40 -1.75
CA SER A 323 -8.83 9.43 -0.67
C SER A 323 -8.14 8.07 -0.49
N ALA A 324 -8.76 6.96 -0.90
CA ALA A 324 -8.14 5.63 -0.94
C ALA A 324 -6.91 5.57 -1.85
N THR A 325 -6.83 6.39 -2.92
CA THR A 325 -5.65 6.40 -3.81
C THR A 325 -4.41 6.97 -3.14
N CYS A 326 -4.58 7.76 -2.08
CA CYS A 326 -3.46 8.25 -1.27
C CYS A 326 -3.24 7.33 -0.06
N ALA A 327 -4.32 6.89 0.60
CA ALA A 327 -4.25 6.06 1.80
C ALA A 327 -3.66 4.67 1.51
N ALA A 328 -4.02 4.04 0.39
CA ALA A 328 -3.61 2.68 0.11
C ALA A 328 -2.10 2.55 -0.17
N PRO A 329 -1.49 3.33 -1.09
CA PRO A 329 -0.04 3.27 -1.29
C PRO A 329 0.75 3.62 -0.01
N TYR A 330 0.28 4.61 0.75
CA TYR A 330 0.89 4.97 2.03
C TYR A 330 0.89 3.79 3.00
N LEU A 331 -0.26 3.14 3.20
CA LEU A 331 -0.39 2.01 4.12
C LEU A 331 0.40 0.78 3.63
N MET A 332 0.34 0.48 2.33
CA MET A 332 1.12 -0.59 1.71
C MET A 332 2.63 -0.40 1.92
N SER A 333 3.14 0.84 1.83
CA SER A 333 4.56 1.14 2.07
C SER A 333 4.99 0.96 3.53
N ARG A 334 4.07 1.16 4.49
CA ARG A 334 4.36 1.11 5.93
C ARG A 334 4.23 -0.29 6.52
N ILE A 335 3.16 -1.01 6.17
CA ILE A 335 2.82 -2.30 6.80
C ILE A 335 2.80 -3.48 5.82
N GLY A 336 3.02 -3.22 4.52
CA GLY A 336 2.97 -4.22 3.45
C GLY A 336 1.57 -4.42 2.86
N ALA A 337 1.50 -4.87 1.61
CA ALA A 337 0.25 -4.97 0.85
C ALA A 337 -0.80 -5.91 1.47
N VAL A 338 -0.38 -7.05 2.01
CA VAL A 338 -1.29 -8.01 2.65
C VAL A 338 -1.94 -7.42 3.91
N ARG A 339 -1.17 -6.76 4.78
CA ARG A 339 -1.69 -6.16 6.01
C ARG A 339 -2.52 -4.92 5.71
N SER A 340 -2.13 -4.15 4.70
CA SER A 340 -2.91 -3.04 4.15
C SER A 340 -4.29 -3.51 3.69
N GLY A 341 -4.36 -4.56 2.87
CA GLY A 341 -5.63 -5.15 2.44
C GLY A 341 -6.50 -5.61 3.61
N LEU A 342 -5.90 -6.24 4.64
CA LEU A 342 -6.62 -6.64 5.85
C LEU A 342 -7.20 -5.45 6.61
N TRP A 343 -6.46 -4.34 6.69
CA TRP A 343 -6.95 -3.13 7.35
C TRP A 343 -8.15 -2.56 6.61
N PHE A 344 -8.06 -2.42 5.29
CA PHE A 344 -9.11 -1.84 4.46
C PHE A 344 -10.40 -2.68 4.43
N VAL A 345 -10.30 -4.01 4.32
CA VAL A 345 -11.49 -4.87 4.32
C VAL A 345 -12.18 -4.89 5.69
N ASN A 346 -11.41 -4.78 6.78
CA ASN A 346 -11.98 -4.66 8.14
C ASN A 346 -12.60 -3.28 8.38
N GLU A 347 -12.00 -2.20 7.87
CA GLU A 347 -12.60 -0.86 7.91
C GLU A 347 -13.96 -0.88 7.20
N GLN A 348 -14.03 -1.46 6.00
CA GLN A 348 -15.29 -1.60 5.26
C GLN A 348 -16.33 -2.40 6.05
N LEU A 349 -15.93 -3.55 6.61
CA LEU A 349 -16.81 -4.42 7.40
C LEU A 349 -17.36 -3.72 8.64
N ILE A 350 -16.51 -3.04 9.41
CA ILE A 350 -16.89 -2.32 10.63
C ILE A 350 -17.83 -1.16 10.28
N SER A 351 -17.50 -0.39 9.25
CA SER A 351 -18.28 0.75 8.79
C SER A 351 -19.70 0.33 8.38
N ILE A 352 -19.83 -0.75 7.59
CA ILE A 352 -21.13 -1.28 7.19
C ILE A 352 -21.88 -1.93 8.36
N ALA A 353 -21.19 -2.66 9.25
CA ALA A 353 -21.83 -3.24 10.43
C ALA A 353 -22.43 -2.16 11.35
N LEU A 354 -21.69 -1.06 11.55
CA LEU A 354 -22.17 0.10 12.30
C LEU A 354 -23.34 0.79 11.57
N ALA A 355 -23.26 0.95 10.25
CA ALA A 355 -24.33 1.52 9.44
C ALA A 355 -25.63 0.73 9.57
N ILE A 356 -25.55 -0.60 9.47
CA ILE A 356 -26.71 -1.51 9.58
C ILE A 356 -27.25 -1.51 11.01
N GLY A 357 -26.38 -1.55 12.03
CA GLY A 357 -26.80 -1.50 13.44
C GLY A 357 -27.57 -0.22 13.78
N LEU A 358 -27.08 0.93 13.32
CA LEU A 358 -27.78 2.22 13.50
C LEU A 358 -29.02 2.34 12.60
N TRP A 359 -29.00 1.79 11.38
CA TRP A 359 -30.16 1.73 10.50
C TRP A 359 -31.31 0.93 11.13
N LEU A 360 -31.02 -0.23 11.73
CA LEU A 360 -31.98 -1.03 12.48
C LEU A 360 -32.54 -0.28 13.69
N TYR A 361 -31.70 0.49 14.39
CA TYR A 361 -32.13 1.29 15.53
C TYR A 361 -33.11 2.41 15.15
N TYR A 362 -32.95 3.00 13.96
CA TYR A 362 -33.80 4.07 13.46
C TYR A 362 -34.85 3.62 12.44
N ILE A 363 -35.16 2.33 12.36
CA ILE A 363 -36.02 1.78 11.29
C ILE A 363 -37.42 2.42 11.24
N ASP A 364 -37.94 2.87 12.38
CA ASP A 364 -39.22 3.59 12.49
C ASP A 364 -39.20 5.00 11.87
N LYS A 365 -38.00 5.54 11.59
CA LYS A 365 -37.78 6.87 11.01
C LYS A 365 -37.05 6.75 9.67
N PRO A 366 -37.77 6.57 8.55
CA PRO A 366 -37.18 6.17 7.26
C PRO A 366 -36.11 7.13 6.74
N LEU A 367 -36.31 8.45 6.89
CA LEU A 367 -35.32 9.44 6.47
C LEU A 367 -34.02 9.36 7.30
N ILE A 368 -34.12 9.18 8.62
CA ILE A 368 -32.93 9.08 9.49
C ILE A 368 -32.23 7.75 9.23
N ALA A 369 -32.99 6.65 9.15
CA ALA A 369 -32.46 5.34 8.80
C ALA A 369 -31.69 5.38 7.47
N GLY A 370 -32.28 5.96 6.42
CA GLY A 370 -31.63 6.13 5.13
C GLY A 370 -30.36 6.98 5.22
N ALA A 371 -30.38 8.11 5.92
CA ALA A 371 -29.22 9.00 6.06
C ALA A 371 -28.04 8.31 6.78
N VAL A 372 -28.33 7.57 7.85
CA VAL A 372 -27.35 6.79 8.62
C VAL A 372 -26.75 5.68 7.77
N LEU A 373 -27.59 4.90 7.08
CA LEU A 373 -27.15 3.83 6.20
C LEU A 373 -26.21 4.37 5.11
N VAL A 374 -26.60 5.48 4.47
CA VAL A 374 -25.81 6.10 3.40
C VAL A 374 -24.50 6.68 3.90
N SER A 375 -24.50 7.28 5.10
CA SER A 375 -23.28 7.82 5.70
C SER A 375 -22.26 6.71 5.94
N GLY A 376 -22.68 5.59 6.52
CA GLY A 376 -21.80 4.43 6.69
C GLY A 376 -21.36 3.81 5.36
N VAL A 377 -22.25 3.74 4.36
CA VAL A 377 -21.87 3.33 3.00
C VAL A 377 -20.82 4.26 2.40
N ALA A 378 -20.92 5.56 2.58
CA ALA A 378 -19.93 6.53 2.10
C ALA A 378 -18.56 6.33 2.79
N PHE A 379 -18.52 6.15 4.11
CA PHE A 379 -17.27 5.86 4.83
C PHE A 379 -16.63 4.54 4.37
N SER A 380 -17.43 3.49 4.20
CA SER A 380 -16.96 2.17 3.75
C SER A 380 -16.27 2.16 2.38
N ARG A 381 -16.40 3.25 1.59
CA ARG A 381 -15.75 3.40 0.29
C ARG A 381 -14.23 3.47 0.38
N LEU A 382 -13.72 4.06 1.46
CA LEU A 382 -12.28 4.13 1.72
C LEU A 382 -11.71 2.72 1.87
N GLY A 383 -12.37 1.88 2.67
CA GLY A 383 -12.09 0.45 2.79
C GLY A 383 -12.18 -0.30 1.48
N LEU A 384 -13.30 -0.20 0.76
CA LEU A 384 -13.52 -0.91 -0.50
C LEU A 384 -12.44 -0.63 -1.54
N TRP A 385 -12.17 0.65 -1.83
CA TRP A 385 -11.20 1.04 -2.86
C TRP A 385 -9.76 0.85 -2.41
N GLY A 386 -9.45 1.01 -1.12
CA GLY A 386 -8.12 0.71 -0.60
C GLY A 386 -7.81 -0.79 -0.61
N PHE A 387 -8.83 -1.61 -0.38
CA PHE A 387 -8.75 -3.06 -0.52
C PHE A 387 -8.54 -3.48 -1.97
N ASP A 388 -9.31 -2.93 -2.91
CA ASP A 388 -9.16 -3.15 -4.35
C ASP A 388 -7.72 -2.89 -4.82
N LEU A 389 -7.17 -1.72 -4.49
CA LEU A 389 -5.77 -1.38 -4.82
C LEU A 389 -4.77 -2.37 -4.20
N SER A 390 -5.01 -2.81 -2.97
CA SER A 390 -4.14 -3.77 -2.28
C SER A 390 -4.19 -5.15 -2.97
N VAL A 391 -5.38 -5.62 -3.35
CA VAL A 391 -5.56 -6.90 -4.05
C VAL A 391 -4.97 -6.85 -5.46
N GLN A 392 -5.18 -5.78 -6.22
CA GLN A 392 -4.60 -5.63 -7.54
C GLN A 392 -3.06 -5.68 -7.49
N PHE A 393 -2.45 -5.01 -6.50
CA PHE A 393 -1.01 -5.12 -6.26
C PHE A 393 -0.59 -6.56 -5.95
N LEU A 394 -1.32 -7.27 -5.09
CA LEU A 394 -1.02 -8.67 -4.72
C LEU A 394 -1.18 -9.62 -5.91
N VAL A 395 -2.18 -9.43 -6.75
CA VAL A 395 -2.42 -10.23 -7.96
C VAL A 395 -1.29 -10.02 -8.97
N GLN A 396 -0.83 -8.78 -9.14
CA GLN A 396 0.30 -8.48 -10.01
C GLN A 396 1.60 -9.14 -9.54
N ASP A 397 1.87 -9.13 -8.23
CA ASP A 397 3.05 -9.73 -7.60
C ASP A 397 3.00 -11.27 -7.61
N ALA A 398 1.84 -11.86 -7.36
CA ALA A 398 1.69 -13.31 -7.21
C ALA A 398 1.44 -14.08 -8.52
N ALA A 399 0.88 -13.44 -9.55
CA ALA A 399 0.54 -14.11 -10.80
C ALA A 399 1.73 -14.14 -11.80
N PRO A 400 2.08 -15.31 -12.36
CA PRO A 400 3.09 -15.42 -13.42
C PRO A 400 2.71 -14.58 -14.65
N GLU A 401 3.67 -13.85 -15.21
CA GLU A 401 3.45 -12.89 -16.31
C GLU A 401 2.69 -13.49 -17.50
N ALA A 402 2.99 -14.73 -17.89
CA ALA A 402 2.34 -15.43 -18.99
C ALA A 402 0.85 -15.73 -18.77
N SER A 403 0.39 -15.77 -17.52
CA SER A 403 -1.00 -16.12 -17.14
C SER A 403 -1.80 -14.96 -16.55
N ARG A 404 -1.14 -13.84 -16.25
CA ARG A 404 -1.73 -12.68 -15.58
C ARG A 404 -2.95 -12.12 -16.31
N GLY A 405 -2.87 -12.01 -17.65
CA GLY A 405 -3.99 -11.52 -18.46
C GLY A 405 -5.23 -12.42 -18.38
N SER A 406 -5.05 -13.74 -18.46
CA SER A 406 -6.17 -14.70 -18.31
C SER A 406 -6.73 -14.71 -16.90
N PHE A 407 -5.89 -14.51 -15.88
CA PHE A 407 -6.33 -14.43 -14.49
C PHE A 407 -7.21 -13.20 -14.27
N SER A 408 -6.75 -12.02 -14.70
CA SER A 408 -7.52 -10.77 -14.62
C SER A 408 -8.81 -10.81 -15.43
N ALA A 409 -8.83 -11.51 -16.57
CA ALA A 409 -10.06 -11.69 -17.35
C ALA A 409 -11.13 -12.50 -16.59
N ILE A 410 -10.73 -13.55 -15.87
CA ILE A 410 -11.64 -14.37 -15.05
C ILE A 410 -12.10 -13.58 -13.82
N GLU A 411 -11.19 -12.85 -13.17
CA GLU A 411 -11.53 -11.93 -12.06
C GLU A 411 -12.61 -10.93 -12.49
N MET A 412 -12.40 -10.21 -13.61
CA MET A 412 -13.36 -9.26 -14.14
C MET A 412 -14.69 -9.92 -14.51
N SER A 413 -14.65 -11.14 -15.06
CA SER A 413 -15.87 -11.92 -15.33
C SER A 413 -16.63 -12.25 -14.05
N LEU A 414 -15.95 -12.63 -12.96
CA LEU A 414 -16.58 -12.91 -11.67
C LEU A 414 -17.20 -11.64 -11.06
N GLN A 415 -16.50 -10.51 -11.13
CA GLN A 415 -17.00 -9.21 -10.70
C GLN A 415 -18.31 -8.84 -11.42
N ASN A 416 -18.33 -8.98 -12.76
CA ASN A 416 -19.53 -8.72 -13.56
C ASN A 416 -20.69 -9.66 -13.19
N VAL A 417 -20.42 -10.95 -12.92
CA VAL A 417 -21.46 -11.90 -12.47
C VAL A 417 -22.04 -11.48 -11.12
N PHE A 418 -21.21 -11.11 -10.15
CA PHE A 418 -21.67 -10.65 -8.85
C PHE A 418 -22.44 -9.33 -8.92
N GLU A 419 -22.05 -8.42 -9.80
CA GLU A 419 -22.81 -7.19 -10.07
C GLU A 419 -24.18 -7.49 -10.69
N LEU A 420 -24.26 -8.42 -11.66
CA LEU A 420 -25.52 -8.86 -12.24
C LEU A 420 -26.43 -9.53 -11.21
N LEU A 421 -25.87 -10.34 -10.31
CA LEU A 421 -26.60 -10.91 -9.18
C LEU A 421 -27.12 -9.82 -8.24
N SER A 422 -26.34 -8.76 -7.98
CA SER A 422 -26.79 -7.60 -7.20
C SER A 422 -28.01 -6.94 -7.84
N PHE A 423 -28.03 -6.72 -9.16
CA PHE A 423 -29.23 -6.20 -9.84
C PHE A 423 -30.40 -7.19 -9.74
N ALA A 424 -30.15 -8.48 -9.98
CA ALA A 424 -31.19 -9.51 -9.94
C ALA A 424 -31.85 -9.63 -8.55
N THR A 425 -31.09 -9.52 -7.45
CA THR A 425 -31.68 -9.55 -6.10
C THR A 425 -32.70 -8.43 -5.91
N THR A 426 -32.40 -7.21 -6.33
CA THR A 426 -33.35 -6.08 -6.23
C THR A 426 -34.50 -6.12 -7.23
N MET A 427 -34.44 -6.98 -8.26
CA MET A 427 -35.60 -7.30 -9.08
C MET A 427 -36.53 -8.31 -8.40
N VAL A 428 -35.97 -9.27 -7.65
CA VAL A 428 -36.75 -10.24 -6.86
C VAL A 428 -37.41 -9.53 -5.68
N TRP A 429 -36.64 -8.76 -4.91
CA TRP A 429 -37.12 -7.91 -3.81
C TRP A 429 -37.28 -6.47 -4.29
N TYR A 430 -38.25 -6.26 -5.17
CA TYR A 430 -38.47 -4.98 -5.85
C TYR A 430 -39.23 -3.94 -5.02
N ARG A 431 -39.84 -4.34 -3.90
CA ARG A 431 -40.57 -3.44 -3.00
C ARG A 431 -39.56 -2.77 -2.06
N PRO A 432 -39.66 -1.45 -1.83
CA PRO A 432 -38.77 -0.75 -0.90
C PRO A 432 -38.74 -1.35 0.51
N GLU A 433 -39.86 -1.89 0.98
CA GLU A 433 -40.00 -2.58 2.27
C GLU A 433 -39.13 -3.83 2.37
N ASP A 434 -38.97 -4.54 1.26
CA ASP A 434 -38.18 -5.77 1.16
C ASP A 434 -36.69 -5.51 0.92
N PHE A 435 -36.29 -4.25 0.74
CA PHE A 435 -34.90 -3.87 0.44
C PHE A 435 -33.91 -4.25 1.56
N GLN A 436 -34.42 -4.52 2.76
CA GLN A 436 -33.66 -5.12 3.86
C GLN A 436 -32.95 -6.43 3.47
N VAL A 437 -33.56 -7.27 2.63
CA VAL A 437 -32.97 -8.56 2.23
C VAL A 437 -31.70 -8.35 1.38
N PRO A 438 -31.73 -7.55 0.29
CA PRO A 438 -30.51 -7.14 -0.42
C PRO A 438 -29.43 -6.51 0.46
N ILE A 439 -29.79 -5.71 1.48
CA ILE A 439 -28.83 -5.13 2.45
C ILE A 439 -28.09 -6.26 3.19
N PHE A 440 -28.81 -7.24 3.75
CA PHE A 440 -28.19 -8.35 4.46
C PHE A 440 -27.38 -9.28 3.55
N ILE A 441 -27.82 -9.51 2.31
CA ILE A 441 -27.03 -10.26 1.31
C ILE A 441 -25.69 -9.54 1.06
N SER A 442 -25.72 -8.22 0.91
CA SER A 442 -24.51 -7.40 0.72
C SER A 442 -23.59 -7.46 1.93
N ALA A 443 -24.14 -7.36 3.15
CA ALA A 443 -23.38 -7.47 4.39
C ALA A 443 -22.72 -8.86 4.52
N GLY A 444 -23.46 -9.92 4.17
CA GLY A 444 -22.94 -11.29 4.14
C GLY A 444 -21.82 -11.48 3.12
N ALA A 445 -21.94 -10.86 1.93
CA ALA A 445 -20.89 -10.87 0.91
C ALA A 445 -19.61 -10.15 1.39
N ILE A 446 -19.74 -9.00 2.05
CA ILE A 446 -18.61 -8.27 2.64
C ILE A 446 -17.95 -9.07 3.76
N ALA A 447 -18.73 -9.67 4.66
CA ALA A 447 -18.19 -10.52 5.72
C ALA A 447 -17.49 -11.77 5.17
N THR A 448 -18.04 -12.40 4.13
CA THR A 448 -17.44 -13.55 3.46
C THR A 448 -16.14 -13.13 2.74
N SER A 449 -16.13 -11.97 2.09
CA SER A 449 -14.92 -11.39 1.48
C SER A 449 -13.81 -11.18 2.52
N ALA A 450 -14.14 -10.58 3.67
CA ALA A 450 -13.19 -10.38 4.77
C ALA A 450 -12.64 -11.70 5.30
N ALA A 451 -13.50 -12.71 5.49
CA ALA A 451 -13.08 -14.05 5.92
C ALA A 451 -12.21 -14.75 4.89
N CYS A 452 -12.57 -14.69 3.61
CA CYS A 452 -11.75 -15.20 2.50
C CYS A 452 -10.38 -14.51 2.51
N PHE A 453 -10.30 -13.19 2.55
CA PHE A 453 -9.02 -12.49 2.53
C PHE A 453 -8.18 -12.75 3.79
N ALA A 454 -8.80 -12.93 4.97
CA ALA A 454 -8.09 -13.33 6.18
C ALA A 454 -7.45 -14.72 6.09
N GLY A 455 -8.01 -15.63 5.29
CA GLY A 455 -7.41 -16.94 4.99
C GLY A 455 -6.22 -16.90 4.02
N PHE A 456 -6.06 -15.82 3.25
CA PHE A 456 -5.08 -15.71 2.17
C PHE A 456 -3.62 -15.85 2.63
N PRO A 457 -3.18 -15.18 3.72
CA PRO A 457 -1.78 -15.29 4.18
C PRO A 457 -1.40 -16.73 4.56
N SER A 458 -2.34 -17.48 5.15
CA SER A 458 -2.15 -18.88 5.55
C SER A 458 -1.94 -19.79 4.33
N THR A 459 -2.74 -19.60 3.28
CA THR A 459 -2.61 -20.34 2.02
C THR A 459 -1.28 -20.03 1.33
N MET A 460 -0.89 -18.75 1.27
CA MET A 460 0.41 -18.35 0.70
C MET A 460 1.60 -18.93 1.46
N SER A 461 1.55 -18.95 2.79
CA SER A 461 2.61 -19.53 3.64
C SER A 461 2.74 -21.05 3.42
N SER A 462 1.61 -21.75 3.34
CA SER A 462 1.57 -23.19 3.04
C SER A 462 2.15 -23.50 1.66
N MET A 463 1.79 -22.73 0.63
CA MET A 463 2.35 -22.88 -0.73
C MET A 463 3.85 -22.56 -0.78
N ARG A 464 4.31 -21.51 -0.09
CA ARG A 464 5.74 -21.17 0.00
C ARG A 464 6.57 -22.26 0.70
N ASN A 465 5.98 -23.01 1.62
CA ASN A 465 6.62 -24.12 2.31
C ASN A 465 6.54 -25.45 1.52
N ALA A 466 5.51 -25.63 0.69
CA ALA A 466 5.33 -26.80 -0.17
C ALA A 466 6.27 -26.80 -1.38
N VAL A 467 6.68 -25.62 -1.87
CA VAL A 467 7.68 -25.51 -2.94
C VAL A 467 9.07 -25.83 -2.37
N GLN A 468 9.57 -27.03 -2.67
CA GLN A 468 10.94 -27.41 -2.35
C GLN A 468 11.92 -26.42 -3.01
N ARG A 469 12.59 -25.61 -2.20
CA ARG A 469 13.66 -24.72 -2.68
C ARG A 469 14.77 -25.55 -3.31
N ARG A 470 15.32 -25.07 -4.42
CA ARG A 470 16.50 -25.69 -5.08
C ARG A 470 17.62 -25.74 -4.06
N ASN A 471 17.93 -26.96 -3.60
CA ASN A 471 18.93 -27.18 -2.57
C ASN A 471 20.30 -26.78 -3.17
N HIS A 472 20.93 -25.73 -2.67
CA HIS A 472 22.25 -25.32 -3.14
C HIS A 472 23.25 -26.44 -2.80
N LYS A 473 23.69 -27.16 -3.84
CA LYS A 473 24.69 -28.23 -3.73
C LYS A 473 26.08 -27.59 -3.80
N GLU A 474 26.61 -27.23 -2.64
CA GLU A 474 28.05 -26.95 -2.51
C GLU A 474 28.85 -28.22 -2.89
N ARG A 475 29.96 -28.09 -3.63
CA ARG A 475 30.80 -29.24 -4.04
C ARG A 475 31.20 -30.06 -2.81
N ALA A 476 31.08 -31.38 -2.91
CA ALA A 476 31.43 -32.32 -1.86
C ALA A 476 32.92 -32.20 -1.50
N GLN A 477 33.25 -32.43 -0.22
CA GLN A 477 34.65 -32.46 0.22
C GLN A 477 35.30 -33.75 -0.28
N PRO A 478 36.55 -33.70 -0.81
CA PRO A 478 37.30 -34.90 -1.15
C PRO A 478 37.49 -35.80 0.09
N VAL A 479 37.27 -37.11 -0.07
CA VAL A 479 37.27 -38.10 1.03
C VAL A 479 38.58 -38.08 1.82
N GLU A 480 39.72 -37.90 1.14
CA GLU A 480 41.05 -37.83 1.76
C GLU A 480 41.23 -36.67 2.75
N ARG A 481 40.38 -35.63 2.66
CA ARG A 481 40.43 -34.43 3.48
C ARG A 481 39.45 -34.47 4.68
N GLU A 482 38.56 -35.45 4.78
CA GLU A 482 37.62 -35.54 5.91
C GLU A 482 38.32 -35.68 7.26
N LYS A 483 39.54 -36.25 7.28
CA LYS A 483 40.38 -36.38 8.47
C LYS A 483 40.74 -35.05 9.15
N TRP A 484 40.65 -33.92 8.45
CA TRP A 484 41.05 -32.60 8.96
C TRP A 484 39.89 -31.77 9.55
N GLY A 485 38.68 -32.33 9.63
CA GLY A 485 37.53 -31.72 10.31
C GLY A 485 36.68 -30.79 9.43
N LEU A 486 35.73 -30.09 10.09
CA LEU A 486 34.70 -29.23 9.49
C LEU A 486 35.31 -27.96 8.88
N LEU A 487 34.98 -27.64 7.62
CA LEU A 487 35.51 -26.46 6.92
C LEU A 487 34.72 -25.19 7.25
N GLU A 488 35.18 -24.02 6.79
CA GLU A 488 34.42 -22.76 6.80
C GLU A 488 33.34 -22.71 5.70
N LYS A 489 32.54 -23.79 5.61
CA LYS A 489 31.34 -23.84 4.78
C LYS A 489 30.11 -23.52 5.62
N ARG A 490 29.05 -23.02 4.99
CA ARG A 490 27.81 -22.66 5.68
C ARG A 490 27.12 -23.87 6.33
N LYS A 491 27.21 -25.05 5.72
CA LYS A 491 26.71 -26.31 6.30
C LYS A 491 27.52 -26.75 7.52
N ASP A 492 28.83 -26.68 7.41
CA ASP A 492 29.77 -27.05 8.48
C ASP A 492 29.74 -26.07 9.65
N TYR A 493 29.46 -24.78 9.39
CA TYR A 493 29.17 -23.80 10.43
C TYR A 493 27.95 -24.18 11.25
N LYS A 494 26.86 -24.64 10.61
CA LYS A 494 25.67 -25.11 11.34
C LYS A 494 25.99 -26.32 12.22
N LEU A 495 26.80 -27.25 11.72
CA LEU A 495 27.26 -28.41 12.49
C LEU A 495 28.16 -28.00 13.67
N ARG A 496 29.11 -27.07 13.45
CA ARG A 496 29.93 -26.48 14.54
C ARG A 496 29.09 -25.73 15.57
N ALA A 497 28.11 -24.95 15.13
CA ALA A 497 27.23 -24.22 16.03
C ALA A 497 26.37 -25.16 16.87
N ALA A 498 25.90 -26.27 16.27
CA ALA A 498 25.18 -27.33 16.98
C ALA A 498 26.08 -28.05 18.00
N ASP A 499 27.28 -28.46 17.61
CA ASP A 499 28.28 -29.08 18.50
C ASP A 499 28.67 -28.14 19.65
N HIS A 500 28.93 -26.86 19.35
CA HIS A 500 29.23 -25.85 20.37
C HIS A 500 28.05 -25.65 21.34
N LYS A 501 26.81 -25.65 20.84
CA LYS A 501 25.60 -25.56 21.68
C LYS A 501 25.45 -26.79 22.58
N GLN A 502 25.71 -27.98 22.05
CA GLN A 502 25.71 -29.23 22.83
C GLN A 502 26.81 -29.23 23.91
N LYS A 503 28.04 -28.82 23.57
CA LYS A 503 29.15 -28.68 24.53
C LYS A 503 28.81 -27.68 25.62
N LYS A 504 28.24 -26.53 25.26
CA LYS A 504 27.82 -25.50 26.22
C LYS A 504 26.72 -26.01 27.15
N GLN A 505 25.75 -26.76 26.63
CA GLN A 505 24.72 -27.42 27.45
C GLN A 505 25.32 -28.45 28.40
N LYS A 506 26.25 -29.28 27.91
CA LYS A 506 26.94 -30.28 28.73
C LYS A 506 27.77 -29.65 29.84
N LEU A 507 28.51 -28.58 29.54
CA LEU A 507 29.27 -27.81 30.54
C LEU A 507 28.35 -27.18 31.58
N LYS A 508 27.21 -26.63 31.15
CA LYS A 508 26.20 -26.09 32.08
C LYS A 508 25.67 -27.16 33.02
N LEU A 509 25.35 -28.34 32.49
CA LEU A 509 24.82 -29.47 33.26
C LEU A 509 25.87 -30.06 34.22
N LEU A 510 27.13 -30.15 33.79
CA LEU A 510 28.24 -30.55 34.67
C LEU A 510 28.52 -29.49 35.75
N SER A 511 28.46 -28.22 35.41
CA SER A 511 28.61 -27.11 36.37
C SER A 511 27.47 -27.09 37.39
N GLU A 512 26.25 -27.38 36.96
CA GLU A 512 25.08 -27.51 37.83
C GLU A 512 25.23 -28.71 38.76
N LYS A 513 25.61 -29.89 38.24
CA LYS A 513 25.96 -31.06 39.08
C LYS A 513 27.11 -30.78 40.04
N ALA A 514 28.10 -29.97 39.66
CA ALA A 514 29.20 -29.58 40.54
C ALA A 514 28.74 -28.61 41.65
N ARG A 515 27.82 -27.70 41.33
CA ARG A 515 27.24 -26.74 42.28
C ARG A 515 26.26 -27.40 43.25
N ASP A 516 25.50 -28.38 42.75
CA ASP A 516 24.48 -29.10 43.52
C ASP A 516 25.07 -30.32 44.25
N ARG A 517 26.38 -30.56 44.10
CA ARG A 517 27.07 -31.60 44.87
C ARG A 517 27.07 -31.24 46.35
N ASN A 518 26.49 -32.13 47.16
CA ASN A 518 26.43 -31.98 48.61
C ASN A 518 27.85 -31.84 49.20
N PRO A 519 28.19 -30.73 49.88
CA PRO A 519 29.53 -30.49 50.42
C PRO A 519 29.94 -31.45 51.57
N ASP A 520 29.02 -32.28 52.07
CA ASP A 520 29.24 -33.17 53.23
C ASP A 520 29.71 -34.59 52.88
N GLU A 521 29.74 -35.01 51.61
CA GLU A 521 30.23 -36.37 51.24
C GLU A 521 31.75 -36.46 51.04
N PHE A 522 32.45 -35.33 50.82
CA PHE A 522 33.92 -35.31 50.78
C PHE A 522 34.47 -33.89 50.99
N SER A 523 35.12 -33.63 52.13
CA SER A 523 35.76 -32.34 52.42
C SER A 523 37.28 -32.41 52.28
N PHE A 524 37.84 -31.73 51.28
CA PHE A 524 39.29 -31.56 51.12
C PHE A 524 39.96 -30.88 52.34
N LYS A 525 39.18 -30.26 53.24
CA LYS A 525 39.66 -29.65 54.50
C LYS A 525 40.06 -30.69 55.56
N MET A 526 39.76 -31.98 55.38
CA MET A 526 40.29 -33.05 56.23
C MET A 526 41.74 -33.44 55.87
N LEU A 527 42.19 -33.13 54.65
CA LEU A 527 43.55 -33.43 54.18
C LEU A 527 44.57 -32.32 54.47
N SER A 528 44.12 -31.09 54.76
CA SER A 528 44.98 -29.90 54.87
C SER A 528 45.00 -29.24 56.25
N SER A 529 44.44 -29.85 57.29
CA SER A 529 44.44 -29.26 58.65
C SER A 529 45.72 -29.60 59.42
N LYS A 530 46.57 -28.61 59.70
CA LYS A 530 47.64 -28.73 60.70
C LYS A 530 47.15 -28.34 62.09
N VAL A 531 47.56 -29.10 63.09
CA VAL A 531 47.31 -28.86 64.52
C VAL A 531 48.65 -28.55 65.17
N ASP A 532 48.71 -27.56 66.06
CA ASP A 532 49.92 -27.25 66.84
C ASP A 532 50.07 -28.20 68.04
N LYS A 533 51.25 -28.26 68.68
CA LYS A 533 51.59 -29.21 69.78
C LYS A 533 50.68 -29.14 71.02
N GLN A 534 49.79 -28.15 71.13
CA GLN A 534 48.80 -28.02 72.20
C GLN A 534 47.34 -28.20 71.71
N GLY A 535 47.13 -28.83 70.55
CA GLY A 535 45.80 -29.29 70.13
C GLY A 535 44.86 -28.20 69.58
N ARG A 536 45.36 -27.01 69.23
CA ARG A 536 44.56 -25.93 68.64
C ARG A 536 44.63 -25.95 67.10
N LYS A 537 43.47 -25.78 66.46
CA LYS A 537 43.33 -25.77 64.99
C LYS A 537 43.81 -24.44 64.42
N VAL A 538 44.85 -24.46 63.58
CA VAL A 538 45.27 -23.29 62.79
C VAL A 538 44.40 -23.26 61.52
N ALA A 539 43.36 -22.45 61.53
CA ALA A 539 42.61 -22.12 60.32
C ALA A 539 43.07 -20.74 59.86
N ASP A 540 43.57 -20.66 58.63
CA ASP A 540 43.77 -19.38 57.96
C ASP A 540 42.39 -18.75 57.77
N ARG A 541 42.12 -17.66 58.50
CA ARG A 541 40.88 -16.92 58.35
C ARG A 541 41.04 -16.15 57.04
N GLY A 542 40.41 -16.65 55.98
CA GLY A 542 40.33 -15.98 54.67
C GLY A 542 39.56 -14.66 54.74
N ASN A 543 40.10 -13.68 55.46
CA ASN A 543 39.67 -12.29 55.43
C ASN A 543 40.31 -11.67 54.19
N THR A 544 39.53 -11.48 53.14
CA THR A 544 39.86 -10.45 52.15
C THR A 544 39.82 -9.11 52.90
N ALA A 545 40.97 -8.46 53.04
CA ALA A 545 41.04 -7.15 53.67
C ALA A 545 40.12 -6.18 52.90
N LEU A 546 39.06 -5.69 53.55
CA LEU A 546 38.20 -4.67 52.97
C LEU A 546 38.98 -3.37 52.80
N SER A 547 38.63 -2.57 51.79
CA SER A 547 39.24 -1.26 51.59
C SER A 547 39.03 -0.39 52.82
N VAL A 548 40.01 0.46 53.15
CA VAL A 548 40.01 1.29 54.38
C VAL A 548 38.75 2.16 54.47
N ASP A 549 38.23 2.62 53.33
CA ASP A 549 37.01 3.41 53.26
C ASP A 549 35.76 2.60 53.58
N VAL A 550 35.70 1.33 53.13
CA VAL A 550 34.63 0.41 53.50
C VAL A 550 34.69 0.07 55.00
N VAL A 551 35.89 -0.09 55.56
CA VAL A 551 36.06 -0.32 57.01
C VAL A 551 35.60 0.90 57.83
N LYS A 552 35.83 2.13 57.36
CA LYS A 552 35.30 3.35 58.00
C LYS A 552 33.76 3.40 57.94
N LEU A 553 33.16 3.03 56.81
CA LEU A 553 31.72 2.92 56.62
C LEU A 553 31.08 1.82 57.48
N LEU A 554 31.73 0.67 57.65
CA LEU A 554 31.25 -0.39 58.53
C LEU A 554 31.27 0.03 60.01
N LYS A 555 32.24 0.87 60.41
CA LYS A 555 32.34 1.40 61.78
C LYS A 555 31.22 2.37 62.15
N THR A 556 30.53 3.00 61.18
CA THR A 556 29.40 3.89 61.48
C THR A 556 28.09 3.12 61.77
N GLN A 557 28.05 1.80 61.58
CA GLN A 557 26.94 0.87 61.88
C GLN A 557 25.56 1.20 61.28
N ASP A 558 25.47 2.21 60.42
CA ASP A 558 24.22 2.68 59.86
C ASP A 558 23.89 1.99 58.54
N ALA A 559 23.12 0.89 58.62
CA ALA A 559 22.70 0.13 57.44
C ALA A 559 21.81 0.94 56.50
N GLY A 560 21.07 1.92 57.03
CA GLY A 560 20.26 2.83 56.21
C GLY A 560 21.16 3.66 55.30
N TYR A 561 22.23 4.23 55.86
CA TYR A 561 23.20 5.02 55.11
C TYR A 561 23.89 4.23 53.99
N ILE A 562 24.38 3.01 54.27
CA ILE A 562 25.04 2.17 53.25
C ILE A 562 24.07 1.83 52.11
N ARG A 563 22.81 1.52 52.43
CA ARG A 563 21.79 1.22 51.44
C ARG A 563 21.45 2.43 50.56
N THR A 564 21.33 3.62 51.16
CA THR A 564 21.10 4.86 50.42
C THR A 564 22.29 5.20 49.52
N MET A 565 23.52 5.05 50.03
CA MET A 565 24.74 5.22 49.23
C MET A 565 24.81 4.24 48.07
N LEU A 566 24.45 2.97 48.28
CA LEU A 566 24.39 1.96 47.22
C LEU A 566 23.35 2.31 46.15
N GLN A 567 22.17 2.81 46.56
CA GLN A 567 21.14 3.26 45.62
C GLN A 567 21.58 4.48 44.81
N MET A 568 22.24 5.46 45.43
CA MET A 568 22.78 6.62 44.72
C MET A 568 23.85 6.20 43.70
N VAL A 569 24.79 5.34 44.09
CA VAL A 569 25.85 4.83 43.18
C VAL A 569 25.26 4.02 42.02
N ARG A 570 24.20 3.24 42.25
CA ARG A 570 23.47 2.54 41.17
C ARG A 570 22.81 3.50 40.18
N LYS A 571 22.18 4.55 40.69
CA LYS A 571 21.57 5.57 39.85
C LYS A 571 22.62 6.33 39.03
N GLU A 572 23.74 6.72 39.65
CA GLU A 572 24.87 7.35 38.95
C GLU A 572 25.44 6.42 37.85
N ARG A 573 25.53 5.11 38.12
CA ARG A 573 25.93 4.13 37.11
C ARG A 573 24.95 4.11 35.94
N GLU A 574 23.65 3.99 36.21
CA GLU A 574 22.61 3.96 35.16
C GLU A 574 22.62 5.23 34.31
N GLU A 575 22.76 6.40 34.94
CA GLU A 575 22.88 7.70 34.25
C GLU A 575 24.13 7.75 33.35
N LEU A 576 25.28 7.27 33.82
CA LEU A 576 26.50 7.19 33.00
C LEU A 576 26.39 6.13 31.89
N GLU A 577 25.74 4.98 32.11
CA GLU A 577 25.49 3.98 31.07
C GLU A 577 24.55 4.53 29.99
N GLN A 578 23.48 5.22 30.38
CA GLN A 578 22.59 5.90 29.45
C GLN A 578 23.29 7.02 28.69
N LYS A 579 24.14 7.82 29.36
CA LYS A 579 24.92 8.86 28.69
C LYS A 579 25.86 8.29 27.65
N LEU A 580 26.49 7.14 27.93
CA LEU A 580 27.38 6.47 26.98
C LEU A 580 26.62 5.81 25.81
N VAL A 581 25.41 5.29 26.05
CA VAL A 581 24.52 4.76 25.00
C VAL A 581 23.96 5.88 24.12
N LEU A 582 23.53 7.00 24.71
CA LEU A 582 23.06 8.17 23.96
C LEU A 582 24.20 8.82 23.17
N GLU A 583 25.41 8.96 23.73
CA GLU A 583 26.59 9.46 22.98
C GLU A 583 27.05 8.53 21.84
N ALA A 584 26.62 7.26 21.83
CA ALA A 584 26.90 6.32 20.74
C ALA A 584 25.93 6.45 19.55
N ASP A 585 24.67 6.87 19.78
CA ASP A 585 23.65 6.99 18.73
C ASP A 585 23.22 8.45 18.41
N GLU A 586 23.46 9.45 19.26
CA GLU A 586 23.14 10.87 19.01
C GLU A 586 24.01 11.82 19.87
N VAL A 587 24.83 12.68 19.25
CA VAL A 587 25.55 13.73 20.02
C VAL A 587 24.72 15.00 20.12
N ARG A 588 24.20 15.29 21.32
CA ARG A 588 24.00 16.66 21.82
C ARG A 588 24.88 16.88 23.04
N ALA A 589 25.72 17.91 22.99
CA ALA A 589 26.48 18.36 24.14
C ALA A 589 25.54 19.02 25.16
N LEU A 590 25.20 18.28 26.23
CA LEU A 590 24.52 18.82 27.40
C LEU A 590 25.54 19.60 28.25
N LYS A 591 25.36 20.92 28.35
CA LYS A 591 25.86 21.71 29.49
C LYS A 591 24.77 21.67 30.56
N ASP A 592 25.17 21.38 31.78
CA ASP A 592 24.30 21.09 32.93
C ASP A 592 23.13 22.08 33.10
N GLY A 593 21.93 21.52 33.25
CA GLY A 593 20.84 22.12 34.01
C GLY A 593 20.00 23.19 33.31
N SER A 594 19.14 22.80 32.36
CA SER A 594 17.84 23.47 32.14
C SER A 594 16.89 22.61 31.31
N ARG A 595 15.60 22.70 31.67
CA ARG A 595 14.46 22.02 31.08
C ARG A 595 14.34 22.38 29.59
N ALA A 596 13.95 21.43 28.74
CA ALA A 596 13.87 21.60 27.29
C ALA A 596 13.03 22.83 26.87
N GLU A 597 13.68 23.87 26.36
CA GLU A 597 13.04 24.94 25.61
C GLU A 597 13.33 24.77 24.10
N GLN A 598 12.29 24.89 23.28
CA GLN A 598 12.42 24.97 21.82
C GLN A 598 13.21 26.23 21.46
N SER A 599 14.29 26.08 20.69
CA SER A 599 15.14 27.19 20.28
C SER A 599 14.38 28.16 19.36
N LYS A 600 14.19 29.40 19.80
CA LYS A 600 13.72 30.51 18.95
C LYS A 600 14.93 31.13 18.23
N HIS A 601 14.90 31.15 16.90
CA HIS A 601 15.91 31.85 16.09
C HIS A 601 15.56 33.34 16.02
N ARG A 602 16.52 34.22 16.38
CA ARG A 602 16.35 35.67 16.41
C ARG A 602 17.16 36.29 15.27
N VAL A 603 16.49 37.01 14.38
CA VAL A 603 17.11 37.72 13.24
C VAL A 603 17.27 39.19 13.64
N TYR A 604 18.47 39.74 13.47
CA TYR A 604 18.74 41.16 13.69
C TYR A 604 18.57 41.90 12.36
N VAL A 605 17.87 43.02 12.41
CA VAL A 605 17.60 43.90 11.27
C VAL A 605 18.12 45.28 11.64
N GLU A 606 18.62 46.04 10.66
CA GLU A 606 19.39 47.26 10.93
C GLU A 606 18.51 48.46 11.36
N ASP A 607 17.25 48.54 10.91
CA ASP A 607 16.32 49.65 11.19
C ASP A 607 14.89 49.20 11.57
N GLU A 608 14.16 50.01 12.35
CA GLU A 608 12.79 49.71 12.82
C GLU A 608 11.76 49.55 11.69
N GLU A 609 11.94 50.22 10.55
CA GLU A 609 11.02 50.11 9.41
C GLU A 609 11.13 48.76 8.70
N GLN A 610 12.35 48.19 8.62
CA GLN A 610 12.58 46.85 8.06
C GLN A 610 12.06 45.75 8.99
N GLN A 611 11.99 46.00 10.30
CA GLN A 611 11.37 45.07 11.24
C GLN A 611 9.86 44.92 11.01
N GLN A 612 9.16 46.00 10.62
CA GLN A 612 7.71 45.96 10.39
C GLN A 612 7.32 45.28 9.07
N THR A 613 8.21 45.24 8.08
CA THR A 613 7.99 44.62 6.77
C THR A 613 8.65 43.24 6.61
N PHE A 614 9.31 42.72 7.66
CA PHE A 614 10.01 41.44 7.60
C PHE A 614 9.03 40.25 7.51
N ASP A 615 9.11 39.50 6.40
CA ASP A 615 8.33 38.28 6.16
C ASP A 615 9.17 37.01 6.42
N PRO A 616 8.93 36.28 7.52
CA PRO A 616 9.71 35.09 7.90
C PRO A 616 9.68 33.96 6.87
N ASP A 617 8.58 33.78 6.14
CA ASP A 617 8.40 32.65 5.21
C ASP A 617 9.22 32.81 3.93
N SER A 618 9.51 34.06 3.55
CA SER A 618 10.39 34.40 2.43
C SER A 618 11.86 34.25 2.78
N TRP A 619 12.24 34.61 4.01
CA TRP A 619 13.62 34.59 4.49
C TRP A 619 14.12 33.18 4.81
N PHE A 620 13.29 32.37 5.46
CA PHE A 620 13.64 30.99 5.84
C PHE A 620 13.25 29.94 4.79
N GLY A 621 12.49 30.35 3.75
CA GLY A 621 11.98 29.47 2.71
C GLY A 621 10.82 28.61 3.21
N ARG A 622 9.78 28.45 2.37
CA ARG A 622 8.62 27.62 2.71
C ARG A 622 8.99 26.13 2.78
N GLY A 623 9.33 25.68 3.98
CA GLY A 623 8.91 24.38 4.50
C GLY A 623 9.68 23.12 4.09
N GLN A 624 10.94 23.20 3.64
CA GLN A 624 11.72 21.96 3.43
C GLN A 624 13.22 21.98 3.69
N ASP A 625 13.79 23.08 4.19
CA ASP A 625 15.19 23.13 4.66
C ASP A 625 15.30 23.81 6.04
N MET A 626 14.54 23.30 7.01
CA MET A 626 15.01 23.40 8.40
C MET A 626 16.21 22.46 8.50
N PRO A 627 17.42 22.91 8.92
CA PRO A 627 18.58 22.04 9.07
C PRO A 627 18.41 21.16 10.32
N ASN A 628 17.49 20.23 10.22
CA ASN A 628 17.30 19.07 11.06
C ASN A 628 17.37 17.86 10.14
N GLN A 629 18.55 17.55 9.61
CA GLN A 629 18.79 16.19 9.16
C GLN A 629 20.25 15.82 9.18
N ILE A 630 20.54 14.90 10.11
CA ILE A 630 21.52 13.83 9.97
C ILE A 630 21.32 13.24 8.57
N SER A 631 22.20 13.59 7.64
CA SER A 631 22.36 12.85 6.40
C SER A 631 22.95 11.49 6.78
N HIS A 632 22.18 10.44 6.53
CA HIS A 632 22.69 9.07 6.50
C HIS A 632 23.88 9.03 5.55
N ALA A 633 25.09 8.95 6.10
CA ALA A 633 26.27 8.65 5.33
C ALA A 633 26.14 7.20 4.85
N GLU A 634 25.98 7.06 3.55
CA GLU A 634 26.07 5.81 2.79
C GLU A 634 27.29 5.01 3.27
N GLU A 635 27.05 3.77 3.73
CA GLU A 635 28.11 2.78 3.91
C GLU A 635 28.68 2.44 2.52
N PRO A 636 29.98 2.67 2.26
CA PRO A 636 30.60 2.15 1.04
C PRO A 636 30.70 0.63 1.18
N GLN A 637 30.10 -0.07 0.21
CA GLN A 637 30.22 -1.50 0.04
C GLN A 637 31.70 -1.90 -0.06
N PHE A 638 32.06 -2.89 0.75
CA PHE A 638 33.36 -3.56 0.75
C PHE A 638 33.48 -4.44 -0.50
N GLU A 639 34.10 -3.92 -1.56
CA GLU A 639 34.63 -4.73 -2.66
C GLU A 639 36.08 -5.08 -2.37
N GLY A 640 36.34 -6.39 -2.25
CA GLY A 640 37.68 -6.94 -2.29
C GLY A 640 38.02 -7.43 -3.70
N TYR A 641 39.33 -7.43 -3.99
CA TYR A 641 40.16 -8.29 -4.87
C TYR A 641 41.24 -7.39 -5.51
N SER A 642 42.51 -7.54 -5.13
CA SER A 642 43.56 -8.45 -5.62
C SER A 642 44.53 -7.76 -6.57
N ASP A 643 45.80 -8.08 -6.37
CA ASP A 643 46.99 -7.72 -7.14
C ASP A 643 46.97 -8.20 -8.61
N ASP A 644 47.90 -7.59 -9.36
CA ASP A 644 48.56 -7.98 -10.61
C ASP A 644 48.05 -7.45 -11.97
N ASP A 645 48.95 -6.61 -12.54
CA ASP A 645 49.47 -6.47 -13.91
C ASP A 645 48.59 -6.08 -15.12
N ASP A 646 49.03 -4.95 -15.69
CA ASP A 646 49.20 -4.54 -17.10
C ASP A 646 48.05 -4.49 -18.13
N GLU A 647 48.19 -3.42 -18.94
CA GLU A 647 47.64 -3.11 -20.26
C GLU A 647 46.33 -2.29 -20.43
N GLU A 648 46.58 -1.06 -20.92
CA GLU A 648 45.84 -0.26 -21.92
C GLU A 648 44.45 0.35 -21.62
N GLU A 649 44.45 1.68 -21.57
CA GLU A 649 43.34 2.64 -21.73
C GLU A 649 42.48 2.39 -23.01
N PRO A 650 41.27 2.99 -23.20
CA PRO A 650 40.82 4.29 -22.65
C PRO A 650 39.34 4.41 -22.25
N ALA A 651 39.01 5.15 -21.19
CA ALA A 651 37.69 5.81 -21.10
C ALA A 651 37.64 7.00 -20.10
N ALA A 652 37.43 8.19 -20.68
CA ALA A 652 36.73 9.36 -20.15
C ALA A 652 37.22 10.02 -18.84
N ARG A 653 37.87 11.18 -19.01
CA ARG A 653 38.25 12.17 -17.98
C ARG A 653 37.05 12.59 -17.10
N PRO A 654 37.15 12.56 -15.75
CA PRO A 654 36.28 13.36 -14.90
C PRO A 654 36.77 14.82 -14.86
N LYS A 655 35.83 15.77 -14.86
CA LYS A 655 36.08 17.20 -14.79
C LYS A 655 36.95 17.52 -13.56
N THR A 656 38.10 18.17 -13.79
CA THR A 656 38.96 18.71 -12.74
C THR A 656 38.16 19.67 -11.85
N MET A 657 37.94 19.29 -10.61
CA MET A 657 37.34 20.12 -9.56
C MET A 657 38.21 21.37 -9.34
N SER A 658 37.57 22.51 -9.12
CA SER A 658 38.26 23.79 -8.91
C SER A 658 39.16 23.73 -7.67
N LYS A 659 40.34 24.38 -7.72
CA LYS A 659 41.32 24.46 -6.62
C LYS A 659 40.69 24.89 -5.28
N LYS A 660 39.65 25.75 -5.34
CA LYS A 660 38.91 26.25 -4.17
C LYS A 660 38.00 25.18 -3.54
N GLN A 661 37.49 24.22 -4.33
CA GLN A 661 36.69 23.10 -3.85
C GLN A 661 37.57 22.04 -3.17
N ILE A 662 38.80 21.83 -3.67
CA ILE A 662 39.77 20.90 -3.08
C ILE A 662 40.23 21.41 -1.71
N GLU A 663 40.60 22.69 -1.60
CA GLU A 663 40.97 23.30 -0.31
C GLU A 663 39.82 23.27 0.71
N ALA A 664 38.59 23.54 0.28
CA ALA A 664 37.41 23.42 1.15
C ALA A 664 37.19 21.97 1.63
N GLN A 665 37.42 20.98 0.78
CA GLN A 665 37.30 19.56 1.14
C GLN A 665 38.38 19.11 2.11
N GLU A 666 39.62 19.60 1.97
CA GLU A 666 40.72 19.30 2.89
C GLU A 666 40.52 19.95 4.26
N LEU A 667 40.01 21.19 4.28
CA LEU A 667 39.71 21.90 5.52
C LEU A 667 38.56 21.21 6.27
N ALA A 668 37.50 20.81 5.56
CA ALA A 668 36.42 20.01 6.11
C ALA A 668 36.89 18.63 6.63
N LYS A 669 37.83 17.98 5.93
CA LYS A 669 38.44 16.72 6.40
C LYS A 669 39.28 16.92 7.66
N LYS A 670 40.03 18.02 7.78
CA LYS A 670 40.80 18.36 9.00
C LYS A 670 39.88 18.65 10.19
N GLU A 671 38.82 19.42 9.99
CA GLU A 671 37.83 19.72 11.03
C GLU A 671 37.12 18.45 11.51
N LYS A 672 36.72 17.56 10.59
CA LYS A 672 36.09 16.27 10.94
C LYS A 672 37.03 15.36 11.74
N ARG A 673 38.33 15.35 11.42
CA ARG A 673 39.35 14.60 12.19
C ARG A 673 39.57 15.18 13.58
N ALA A 674 39.62 16.51 13.71
CA ALA A 674 39.74 17.18 15.00
C ALA A 674 38.53 16.91 15.90
N PHE A 675 37.32 16.95 15.32
CA PHE A 675 36.06 16.65 16.01
C PHE A 675 35.96 15.19 16.48
N ASN A 676 36.35 14.23 15.63
CA ASN A 676 36.34 12.83 16.05
C ASN A 676 37.34 12.56 17.18
N LYS A 677 38.52 13.19 17.15
CA LYS A 677 39.54 13.04 18.20
C LYS A 677 39.06 13.56 19.56
N THR A 678 38.34 14.69 19.59
CA THR A 678 37.78 15.23 20.84
C THR A 678 36.63 14.37 21.36
N ARG A 679 35.79 13.80 20.47
CA ARG A 679 34.74 12.84 20.84
C ARG A 679 35.31 11.59 21.51
N ASP A 680 36.33 10.97 20.91
CA ASP A 680 36.91 9.74 21.43
C ASP A 680 37.61 9.97 22.79
N GLN A 681 38.16 11.17 23.01
CA GLN A 681 38.69 11.60 24.32
C GLN A 681 37.59 11.81 25.37
N ALA A 682 36.41 12.29 24.98
CA ALA A 682 35.28 12.44 25.89
C ALA A 682 34.71 11.07 26.29
N GLN A 683 34.53 10.15 25.33
CA GLN A 683 34.03 8.80 25.56
C GLN A 683 34.95 7.95 26.44
N SER A 684 36.28 8.06 26.25
CA SER A 684 37.24 7.35 27.11
C SER A 684 37.22 7.83 28.56
N ARG A 685 37.00 9.15 28.79
CA ARG A 685 36.87 9.72 30.15
C ARG A 685 35.59 9.27 30.84
N THR A 686 34.46 9.22 30.13
CA THR A 686 33.19 8.74 30.67
C THR A 686 33.23 7.23 30.96
N ALA A 687 33.83 6.43 30.07
CA ALA A 687 34.06 5.01 30.28
C ALA A 687 34.92 4.72 31.52
N TYR A 688 36.01 5.47 31.72
CA TYR A 688 36.85 5.31 32.92
C TYR A 688 36.10 5.64 34.21
N LYS A 689 35.29 6.71 34.21
CA LYS A 689 34.42 7.05 35.37
C LYS A 689 33.41 5.93 35.65
N LEU A 690 32.82 5.33 34.62
CA LEU A 690 31.89 4.21 34.76
C LEU A 690 32.53 3.02 35.48
N GLU A 691 33.76 2.66 35.10
CA GLU A 691 34.47 1.54 35.74
C GLU A 691 34.73 1.80 37.23
N MET A 692 35.12 3.03 37.58
CA MET A 692 35.34 3.42 38.97
C MET A 692 34.05 3.34 39.80
N ILE A 693 32.92 3.78 39.25
CA ILE A 693 31.60 3.67 39.91
C ILE A 693 31.20 2.21 40.08
N LYS A 694 31.39 1.35 39.07
CA LYS A 694 31.13 -0.10 39.17
C LYS A 694 31.95 -0.77 40.27
N LYS A 695 33.22 -0.37 40.42
CA LYS A 695 34.07 -0.87 41.51
C LYS A 695 33.53 -0.43 42.88
N ARG A 696 33.12 0.83 43.02
CA ARG A 696 32.53 1.37 44.25
C ARG A 696 31.20 0.70 44.60
N GLU A 697 30.34 0.41 43.63
CA GLU A 697 29.09 -0.34 43.82
C GLU A 697 29.38 -1.72 44.42
N LYS A 698 30.36 -2.44 43.85
CA LYS A 698 30.76 -3.78 44.32
C LYS A 698 31.28 -3.75 45.76
N GLU A 699 32.07 -2.74 46.11
CA GLU A 699 32.60 -2.56 47.47
C GLU A 699 31.50 -2.24 48.49
N LEU A 700 30.55 -1.35 48.15
CA LEU A 700 29.39 -1.04 49.02
C LEU A 700 28.44 -2.23 49.16
N ALA A 701 28.21 -2.99 48.09
CA ALA A 701 27.39 -4.21 48.15
C ALA A 701 28.04 -5.29 49.02
N ALA A 702 29.37 -5.43 48.98
CA ALA A 702 30.09 -6.32 49.90
C ALA A 702 29.93 -5.86 51.36
N ALA A 703 30.02 -4.56 51.62
CA ALA A 703 29.83 -3.98 52.94
C ALA A 703 28.41 -4.20 53.49
N GLU A 704 27.36 -4.00 52.66
CA GLU A 704 25.96 -4.27 53.05
C GLU A 704 25.78 -5.72 53.47
N ASN A 705 26.27 -6.67 52.67
CA ASN A 705 26.18 -8.11 52.96
C ASN A 705 26.88 -8.48 54.27
N GLU A 706 28.05 -7.91 54.56
CA GLU A 706 28.79 -8.20 55.78
C GLU A 706 28.12 -7.60 57.02
N LEU A 707 27.55 -6.40 56.91
CA LEU A 707 26.78 -5.76 57.98
C LEU A 707 25.47 -6.52 58.25
N GLU A 708 24.77 -6.96 57.21
CA GLU A 708 23.59 -7.84 57.35
C GLU A 708 23.96 -9.16 58.02
N LEU A 709 25.10 -9.76 57.65
CA LEU A 709 25.60 -10.99 58.27
C LEU A 709 25.99 -10.78 59.75
N GLN A 710 26.54 -9.61 60.10
CA GLN A 710 26.83 -9.22 61.48
C GLN A 710 25.55 -8.97 62.29
N ARG A 711 24.55 -8.28 61.72
CA ARG A 711 23.22 -8.09 62.34
C ARG A 711 22.48 -9.42 62.51
N ALA A 712 22.54 -10.31 61.53
CA ALA A 712 21.97 -11.65 61.63
C ALA A 712 22.60 -12.43 62.80
N LYS A 713 23.93 -12.35 62.97
CA LYS A 713 24.64 -12.92 64.13
C LYS A 713 24.25 -12.26 65.46
N MET A 714 24.05 -10.95 65.50
CA MET A 714 23.67 -10.22 66.74
C MET A 714 22.20 -10.38 67.12
N SER A 715 21.30 -10.57 66.14
CA SER A 715 19.86 -10.70 66.37
C SER A 715 19.45 -12.05 66.99
N SER A 716 20.38 -13.01 67.15
CA SER A 716 20.12 -14.36 67.68
C SER A 716 18.89 -15.06 67.07
N THR A 717 18.44 -14.65 65.89
CA THR A 717 17.27 -15.23 65.24
C THR A 717 17.70 -16.53 64.58
N VAL A 718 17.31 -17.63 65.21
CA VAL A 718 17.68 -19.00 64.86
C VAL A 718 17.00 -19.40 63.55
N GLY A 719 17.66 -19.12 62.43
CA GLY A 719 17.30 -19.63 61.10
C GLY A 719 16.42 -18.68 60.28
N GLY A 720 16.86 -18.39 59.06
CA GLY A 720 16.16 -17.55 58.09
C GLY A 720 16.56 -17.86 56.65
N VAL A 721 15.74 -17.42 55.71
CA VAL A 721 15.99 -17.46 54.27
C VAL A 721 16.51 -16.07 53.86
N ASN A 722 17.64 -15.97 53.16
CA ASN A 722 18.01 -14.67 52.58
C ASN A 722 17.02 -14.26 51.47
N LYS A 723 17.04 -13.01 50.99
CA LYS A 723 16.19 -12.54 49.87
C LYS A 723 16.39 -13.32 48.56
N ASN A 724 17.43 -14.15 48.47
CA ASN A 724 17.76 -15.00 47.33
C ASN A 724 17.35 -16.47 47.53
N GLY A 725 16.54 -16.79 48.55
CA GLY A 725 15.98 -18.13 48.76
C GLY A 725 16.86 -19.14 49.51
N VAL A 726 18.03 -18.73 50.03
CA VAL A 726 18.98 -19.65 50.69
C VAL A 726 18.69 -19.74 52.20
N LYS A 727 18.31 -20.93 52.69
CA LYS A 727 18.11 -21.25 54.12
C LYS A 727 19.45 -21.44 54.82
N PHE A 728 19.71 -20.74 55.93
CA PHE A 728 20.85 -21.02 56.80
C PHE A 728 20.39 -21.32 58.23
N LYS A 729 21.04 -22.28 58.90
CA LYS A 729 20.83 -22.64 60.31
C LYS A 729 22.18 -22.67 61.01
N VAL A 730 22.34 -21.92 62.11
CA VAL A 730 23.56 -21.94 62.92
C VAL A 730 23.42 -23.08 63.95
N ARG A 731 24.42 -23.98 64.03
CA ARG A 731 24.46 -25.10 65.00
C ARG A 731 24.37 -24.57 66.44
N GLU A 732 23.36 -25.01 67.20
CA GLU A 732 23.41 -24.99 68.66
C GLU A 732 24.47 -26.00 69.12
N ARG A 733 25.41 -25.55 69.97
CA ARG A 733 26.36 -26.47 70.62
C ARG A 733 25.58 -27.31 71.64
N LYS A 734 25.61 -28.64 71.53
CA LYS A 734 25.31 -29.51 72.67
C LYS A 734 26.33 -29.18 73.79
N ARG A 735 25.83 -29.03 75.02
CA ARG A 735 26.65 -28.87 76.22
C ARG A 735 27.59 -30.05 76.39
#